data_AF-H8ZAI5-F1
#
_entry.id   AF-H8ZAI5-F1
#
_cell.length_a   1.000
_cell.length_b   1.000
_cell.length_c   1.000
_cell.angle_alpha   90.00
_cell.angle_beta   90.00
_cell.angle_gamma   90.00
#
_symmetry.space_group_name_H-M   'P 1'
#
loop_
_entity.id
_entity.type
_entity.pdbx_description
1 polymer ?
#
loop_
_entity_poly.entity_id
_entity_poly.type
_entity_poly.pdbx_seq_one_letter_code
_entity_poly.pdbx_strand_id
1 'polypeptide(L)'
;MKTGFTALLLSTCLYMVCGRPDFETLQHIQKSVRVGPSAAKLEIELTGPLNLLRGYIYHMEGYMHNKRFYSPSIAASYSLESFPSEDKFWPDFKLTQTPQSDTVWAQLNSTNPSETYEREYHEKLIQLFSWVNGELSIENERNGSFIQFLRSEPVRQHAMQILAALFLLTERIEAPIECTKDGKNLCIRMKTEKTEYFDITVEVPEEVQGNTAAQATNKSEIKDIIGFFVYYAKKHHVLQNSAPVSQERFEEGEFLDTLSFLIQVYVFEFIDSASDARQFIEAVYSLLSDATENGEDSKTSTEQAHADFILKKCFSPVGTANSEMVPYFHAIEQMQRTISICKAFPFVYIGQLPAPMLIPQYDRKLDQFSQTKEYFRNSTEICIYGLFCCFSYNPKEHRYTVGHIKNASVELRKFFEMFSAPLEEMDLEAHKAWSAVVSDISEAEIEYKKEGNEIQCGLLNLLKVILSITGLYESKKEELSWYYEVLAQNDNPEEELYTEIEKYTQSVFELLLKNKKMTVSCKNLKSSRRLDGTTDVYGTVCIVYNDAKMSNGISICLTPRGAELQLLPVQNQAVCSSSASLLELKRMYECEGSFMGLLTAQHIDARTKAIYFSSSKVAIPKDAIRELSLNDFQPMNRVLIKGKIHEMKYKKNLIMHFVAYTAGREINAAHPVSRFISNILGRCELDNHIVQLTLLPSLLYNGSYKSCYPNIKISEKLYKQIGACTVETLRIFGHVLDRNDASIVLSCLTTFIMLEKSHGSPHNPLTTAYMQRRIFDCLFKENSTEQIDQVISLTEKYWYQMEGTPGMLRLMGFIHACTKKPLCQMLIKSLYAKIHTNDLTYSNIQYITNLNQLKQTVSILIALRIEDKLLHDIEKLQEVQQFFTKAQCLYASE
;
A
#
# COMPACT_ATOMS: atom_id res chain seq x y z
N MET A 1 5.84 -35.85 35.80
CA MET A 1 4.69 -35.57 34.91
C MET A 1 4.39 -34.08 34.66
N LYS A 2 5.13 -33.12 35.25
CA LYS A 2 5.03 -31.67 34.92
C LYS A 2 6.20 -31.11 34.10
N THR A 3 7.20 -31.94 33.83
CA THR A 3 8.43 -31.58 33.09
C THR A 3 8.37 -31.95 31.60
N GLY A 4 7.42 -32.79 31.18
CA GLY A 4 7.23 -33.15 29.76
C GLY A 4 6.36 -32.15 28.98
N PHE A 5 5.50 -31.39 29.67
CA PHE A 5 4.60 -30.42 29.04
C PHE A 5 5.30 -29.09 28.72
N THR A 6 6.32 -28.71 29.50
CA THR A 6 7.17 -27.54 29.23
C THR A 6 8.17 -27.80 28.10
N ALA A 7 8.66 -29.03 27.93
CA ALA A 7 9.58 -29.39 26.84
C ALA A 7 8.90 -29.37 25.46
N LEU A 8 7.60 -29.73 25.38
CA LEU A 8 6.83 -29.71 24.13
C LEU A 8 6.47 -28.28 23.68
N LEU A 9 6.32 -27.35 24.63
CA LEU A 9 6.16 -25.91 24.37
C LEU A 9 7.50 -25.24 24.00
N LEU A 10 8.62 -25.75 24.54
CA LEU A 10 9.97 -25.28 24.20
C LEU A 10 10.40 -25.69 22.78
N SER A 11 9.87 -26.78 22.21
CA SER A 11 10.18 -27.18 20.82
C SER A 11 9.28 -26.53 19.76
N THR A 12 8.08 -26.09 20.12
CA THR A 12 7.15 -25.44 19.17
C THR A 12 7.43 -23.95 18.96
N CYS A 13 8.17 -23.28 19.84
CA CYS A 13 8.41 -21.84 19.76
C CYS A 13 9.82 -21.44 19.26
N LEU A 14 10.64 -22.40 18.83
CA LEU A 14 11.94 -22.16 18.16
C LEU A 14 11.82 -22.05 16.62
N TYR A 15 10.60 -22.10 16.06
CA TYR A 15 10.32 -22.00 14.62
C TYR A 15 9.42 -20.80 14.27
N MET A 16 9.56 -19.66 14.95
CA MET A 16 9.16 -18.37 14.35
C MET A 16 10.29 -17.83 13.47
N VAL A 17 10.80 -18.69 12.58
CA VAL A 17 11.75 -18.32 11.54
C VAL A 17 11.00 -18.55 10.23
N CYS A 18 10.67 -17.45 9.55
CA CYS A 18 10.17 -17.46 8.18
C CYS A 18 11.19 -16.68 7.34
N GLY A 19 12.34 -17.29 7.08
CA GLY A 19 13.27 -16.87 6.05
C GLY A 19 12.73 -17.27 4.68
N ARG A 20 11.90 -16.42 4.07
CA ARG A 20 11.60 -16.54 2.63
C ARG A 20 12.92 -16.62 1.85
N PRO A 21 13.07 -17.52 0.86
CA PRO A 21 14.31 -17.59 0.12
C PRO A 21 14.55 -16.26 -0.61
N ASP A 22 15.69 -15.64 -0.32
CA ASP A 22 16.09 -14.41 -0.99
C ASP A 22 16.39 -14.65 -2.48
N PHE A 23 16.54 -13.55 -3.23
CA PHE A 23 16.76 -13.61 -4.67
C PHE A 23 18.01 -14.43 -5.05
N GLU A 24 19.10 -14.32 -4.28
CA GLU A 24 20.34 -15.06 -4.53
C GLU A 24 20.17 -16.56 -4.30
N THR A 25 19.45 -16.94 -3.24
CA THR A 25 19.09 -18.32 -2.91
C THR A 25 18.24 -18.92 -4.02
N LEU A 26 17.22 -18.20 -4.50
CA LEU A 26 16.39 -18.63 -5.63
C LEU A 26 17.22 -18.84 -6.91
N GLN A 27 18.16 -17.94 -7.18
CA GLN A 27 19.05 -18.08 -8.33
C GLN A 27 19.94 -19.30 -8.20
N HIS A 28 20.48 -19.56 -7.00
CA HIS A 28 21.27 -20.74 -6.72
C HIS A 28 20.46 -22.02 -6.88
N ILE A 29 19.22 -22.06 -6.39
CA ILE A 29 18.29 -23.20 -6.57
C ILE A 29 18.09 -23.50 -8.05
N GLN A 30 17.73 -22.48 -8.85
CA GLN A 30 17.50 -22.61 -10.28
C GLN A 30 18.75 -23.16 -11.01
N LYS A 31 19.95 -22.74 -10.61
CA LYS A 31 21.21 -23.17 -11.22
C LYS A 31 21.68 -24.54 -10.77
N SER A 32 21.39 -24.96 -9.54
CA SER A 32 22.03 -26.13 -8.91
C SER A 32 21.15 -27.37 -8.77
N VAL A 33 19.83 -27.22 -8.65
CA VAL A 33 18.93 -28.37 -8.43
C VAL A 33 18.78 -29.16 -9.73
N ARG A 34 19.02 -30.47 -9.68
CA ARG A 34 18.93 -31.40 -10.82
C ARG A 34 18.23 -32.66 -10.35
N VAL A 35 17.29 -33.15 -11.16
CA VAL A 35 16.48 -34.34 -10.87
C VAL A 35 16.60 -35.38 -11.97
N GLY A 36 16.13 -36.60 -11.70
CA GLY A 36 16.15 -37.72 -12.65
C GLY A 36 17.43 -38.55 -12.66
N PRO A 37 17.44 -39.61 -13.48
CA PRO A 37 18.53 -40.58 -13.50
C PRO A 37 19.83 -39.94 -14.01
N SER A 38 20.97 -40.48 -13.58
CA SER A 38 22.30 -39.91 -13.89
C SER A 38 22.56 -39.73 -15.41
N ALA A 39 21.95 -40.56 -16.26
CA ALA A 39 22.09 -40.51 -17.71
C ALA A 39 21.16 -39.48 -18.41
N ALA A 40 20.13 -38.98 -17.72
CA ALA A 40 19.14 -38.04 -18.25
C ALA A 40 18.70 -37.04 -17.18
N LYS A 41 19.68 -36.32 -16.61
CA LYS A 41 19.39 -35.27 -15.63
C LYS A 41 18.54 -34.18 -16.25
N LEU A 42 17.58 -33.70 -15.48
CA LEU A 42 16.71 -32.58 -15.82
C LEU A 42 16.96 -31.39 -14.89
N GLU A 43 16.69 -30.20 -15.39
CA GLU A 43 16.68 -28.93 -14.65
C GLU A 43 15.28 -28.30 -14.70
N ILE A 44 15.04 -27.31 -13.84
CA ILE A 44 13.73 -26.64 -13.74
C ILE A 44 13.50 -25.81 -15.00
N GLU A 45 12.34 -25.99 -15.65
CA GLU A 45 11.95 -25.22 -16.84
C GLU A 45 11.74 -23.73 -16.49
N LEU A 46 12.42 -22.86 -17.24
CA LEU A 46 12.51 -21.43 -16.95
C LEU A 46 11.16 -20.72 -17.03
N THR A 47 10.37 -21.07 -18.05
CA THR A 47 9.02 -20.54 -18.27
C THR A 47 7.97 -21.26 -17.42
N GLY A 48 8.35 -22.36 -16.78
CA GLY A 48 7.49 -23.33 -16.13
C GLY A 48 6.87 -22.87 -14.82
N PRO A 49 5.83 -23.57 -14.34
CA PRO A 49 5.13 -23.27 -13.09
C PRO A 49 5.93 -23.59 -11.83
N LEU A 50 6.98 -24.42 -11.95
CA LEU A 50 7.86 -24.80 -10.85
C LEU A 50 8.95 -23.74 -10.55
N ASN A 51 9.09 -22.72 -11.42
CA ASN A 51 10.04 -21.64 -11.21
C ASN A 51 9.62 -20.77 -10.02
N LEU A 52 10.34 -20.92 -8.90
CA LEU A 52 10.08 -20.22 -7.63
C LEU A 52 10.25 -18.69 -7.72
N LEU A 53 10.87 -18.16 -8.78
CA LEU A 53 10.93 -16.72 -9.04
C LEU A 53 9.52 -16.09 -9.18
N ARG A 54 8.51 -16.89 -9.57
CA ARG A 54 7.09 -16.46 -9.57
C ARG A 54 6.65 -15.98 -8.20
N GLY A 55 6.91 -16.81 -7.17
CA GLY A 55 6.54 -16.51 -5.78
C GLY A 55 7.19 -15.22 -5.30
N TYR A 56 8.49 -15.05 -5.60
CA TYR A 56 9.21 -13.81 -5.31
C TYR A 56 8.55 -12.59 -5.96
N ILE A 57 8.23 -12.63 -7.25
CA ILE A 57 7.57 -11.49 -7.93
C ILE A 57 6.18 -11.23 -7.34
N TYR A 58 5.37 -12.26 -7.10
CA TYR A 58 4.05 -12.11 -6.48
C TYR A 58 4.11 -11.45 -5.11
N HIS A 59 5.12 -11.82 -4.32
CA HIS A 59 5.38 -11.25 -3.01
C HIS A 59 5.77 -9.77 -3.13
N MET A 60 6.81 -9.46 -3.92
CA MET A 60 7.31 -8.10 -4.10
C MET A 60 6.24 -7.15 -4.67
N GLU A 61 5.39 -7.62 -5.58
CA GLU A 61 4.30 -6.81 -6.15
C GLU A 61 3.02 -6.81 -5.30
N GLY A 62 2.99 -7.57 -4.21
CA GLY A 62 1.88 -7.62 -3.25
C GLY A 62 0.59 -8.20 -3.80
N TYR A 63 0.64 -9.12 -4.76
CA TYR A 63 -0.56 -9.67 -5.41
C TYR A 63 -1.44 -10.44 -4.42
N MET A 64 -0.85 -11.34 -3.62
CA MET A 64 -1.60 -12.08 -2.60
C MET A 64 -2.06 -11.16 -1.47
N HIS A 65 -1.23 -10.20 -1.06
CA HIS A 65 -1.60 -9.16 -0.08
C HIS A 65 -2.86 -8.41 -0.53
N ASN A 66 -2.87 -7.94 -1.77
CA ASN A 66 -4.01 -7.22 -2.34
C ASN A 66 -5.25 -8.10 -2.44
N LYS A 67 -5.09 -9.34 -2.91
CA LYS A 67 -6.19 -10.31 -3.04
C LYS A 67 -6.80 -10.66 -1.68
N ARG A 68 -5.98 -10.93 -0.67
CA ARG A 68 -6.43 -11.29 0.68
C ARG A 68 -7.11 -10.15 1.43
N PHE A 69 -6.61 -8.93 1.28
CA PHE A 69 -7.09 -7.83 2.11
C PHE A 69 -8.10 -6.92 1.45
N TYR A 70 -8.13 -6.84 0.12
CA TYR A 70 -8.95 -5.83 -0.57
C TYR A 70 -9.92 -6.41 -1.61
N SER A 71 -9.89 -7.72 -1.91
CA SER A 71 -10.87 -8.34 -2.82
C SER A 71 -12.32 -8.06 -2.38
N PRO A 72 -13.23 -7.65 -3.29
CA PRO A 72 -14.65 -7.44 -2.98
C PRO A 72 -15.38 -8.72 -2.52
N SER A 73 -14.80 -9.90 -2.77
CA SER A 73 -15.40 -11.18 -2.36
C SER A 73 -15.15 -11.49 -0.88
N ILE A 74 -14.31 -10.68 -0.20
CA ILE A 74 -14.02 -10.77 1.23
C ILE A 74 -14.74 -9.64 1.97
N ALA A 75 -15.26 -9.94 3.16
CA ALA A 75 -15.81 -8.99 4.11
C ALA A 75 -14.78 -8.79 5.24
N ALA A 76 -14.09 -7.64 5.25
CA ALA A 76 -13.18 -7.31 6.34
C ALA A 76 -13.95 -7.12 7.66
N SER A 77 -13.50 -7.79 8.72
CA SER A 77 -14.14 -7.73 10.03
C SER A 77 -13.60 -6.55 10.84
N TYR A 78 -14.36 -5.45 10.83
CA TYR A 78 -14.07 -4.26 11.61
C TYR A 78 -15.34 -3.48 11.98
N SER A 79 -15.24 -2.63 12.99
CA SER A 79 -16.25 -1.62 13.32
C SER A 79 -15.61 -0.35 13.85
N LEU A 80 -16.15 0.80 13.44
CA LEU A 80 -15.81 2.11 13.99
C LEU A 80 -17.06 2.70 14.65
N GLU A 81 -16.95 3.01 15.94
CA GLU A 81 -18.03 3.61 16.73
C GLU A 81 -17.55 4.92 17.35
N SER A 82 -18.40 5.94 17.34
CA SER A 82 -18.13 7.24 17.98
C SER A 82 -18.87 7.35 19.31
N PHE A 83 -18.22 7.90 20.33
CA PHE A 83 -18.78 8.15 21.65
C PHE A 83 -18.73 9.66 21.95
N PRO A 84 -19.80 10.24 22.52
CA PRO A 84 -19.76 11.62 22.97
C PRO A 84 -18.66 11.78 24.03
N SER A 85 -17.85 12.81 23.89
CA SER A 85 -16.88 13.22 24.91
C SER A 85 -17.32 14.61 25.35
N GLU A 86 -17.76 14.73 26.61
CA GLU A 86 -18.03 16.05 27.19
C GLU A 86 -16.72 16.86 27.11
N ASP A 87 -16.82 18.14 26.73
CA ASP A 87 -15.71 19.10 26.59
C ASP A 87 -14.73 18.99 25.39
N LYS A 88 -14.88 18.01 24.47
CA LYS A 88 -14.03 17.94 23.25
C LYS A 88 -14.75 18.40 21.98
N PHE A 89 -14.04 19.14 21.12
CA PHE A 89 -14.50 19.48 19.77
C PHE A 89 -14.66 18.23 18.88
N TRP A 90 -13.85 17.20 19.12
CA TRP A 90 -13.87 15.92 18.41
C TRP A 90 -14.29 14.79 19.35
N PRO A 91 -15.22 13.91 18.96
CA PRO A 91 -15.63 12.79 19.80
C PRO A 91 -14.51 11.74 19.92
N ASP A 92 -14.62 10.87 20.93
CA ASP A 92 -13.74 9.72 21.06
C ASP A 92 -14.25 8.57 20.17
N PHE A 93 -13.34 7.73 19.67
CA PHE A 93 -13.67 6.64 18.76
C PHE A 93 -13.16 5.31 19.31
N LYS A 94 -13.94 4.25 19.08
CA LYS A 94 -13.51 2.88 19.29
C LYS A 94 -13.44 2.19 17.94
N LEU A 95 -12.24 1.81 17.55
CA LEU A 95 -12.01 0.92 16.42
C LEU A 95 -11.85 -0.50 16.96
N THR A 96 -12.64 -1.43 16.43
CA THR A 96 -12.45 -2.87 16.65
C THR A 96 -12.09 -3.49 15.32
N GLN A 97 -10.93 -4.13 15.22
CA GLN A 97 -10.48 -4.87 14.05
C GLN A 97 -10.19 -6.31 14.48
N THR A 98 -10.81 -7.26 13.79
CA THR A 98 -10.62 -8.70 14.06
C THR A 98 -10.35 -9.43 12.76
N PRO A 99 -9.17 -9.26 12.13
CA PRO A 99 -8.90 -9.80 10.80
C PRO A 99 -8.96 -11.34 10.71
N GLN A 100 -8.77 -12.04 11.83
CA GLN A 100 -8.97 -13.49 11.92
C GLN A 100 -10.44 -13.90 11.76
N SER A 101 -11.36 -12.95 11.93
CA SER A 101 -12.80 -13.11 11.76
C SER A 101 -13.30 -12.55 10.43
N ASP A 102 -12.41 -12.26 9.48
CA ASP A 102 -12.83 -11.97 8.11
C ASP A 102 -13.60 -13.16 7.53
N THR A 103 -14.62 -12.86 6.73
CA THR A 103 -15.43 -13.89 6.09
C THR A 103 -15.53 -13.65 4.59
N VAL A 104 -16.01 -14.65 3.87
CA VAL A 104 -16.47 -14.44 2.50
C VAL A 104 -17.76 -13.64 2.50
N TRP A 105 -17.96 -12.80 1.49
CA TRP A 105 -19.15 -11.97 1.39
C TRP A 105 -20.41 -12.81 1.15
N ALA A 106 -21.43 -12.62 2.01
CA ALA A 106 -22.58 -13.51 2.19
C ALA A 106 -23.49 -13.73 0.97
N GLN A 107 -23.36 -12.95 -0.10
CA GLN A 107 -24.21 -13.05 -1.29
C GLN A 107 -23.82 -14.16 -2.29
N LEU A 108 -22.78 -14.94 -2.03
CA LEU A 108 -22.34 -16.02 -2.93
C LEU A 108 -23.15 -17.33 -2.77
N ASN A 109 -24.36 -17.29 -2.17
CA ASN A 109 -25.25 -18.45 -2.12
C ASN A 109 -25.97 -18.61 -3.47
N SER A 110 -25.19 -19.01 -4.46
CA SER A 110 -25.64 -19.24 -5.82
C SER A 110 -25.52 -20.72 -6.17
N THR A 111 -26.44 -21.19 -7.01
CA THR A 111 -26.34 -22.51 -7.62
C THR A 111 -25.41 -22.52 -8.84
N ASN A 112 -24.89 -21.35 -9.25
CA ASN A 112 -23.91 -21.22 -10.31
C ASN A 112 -22.57 -21.84 -9.89
N PRO A 113 -22.02 -22.82 -10.64
CA PRO A 113 -20.73 -23.43 -10.34
C PRO A 113 -19.56 -22.44 -10.25
N SER A 114 -19.57 -21.37 -11.04
CA SER A 114 -18.53 -20.33 -11.04
C SER A 114 -18.54 -19.51 -9.74
N GLU A 115 -19.73 -19.07 -9.31
CA GLU A 115 -19.89 -18.33 -8.05
C GLU A 115 -19.63 -19.23 -6.83
N THR A 116 -19.95 -20.52 -6.92
CA THR A 116 -19.59 -21.52 -5.91
C THR A 116 -18.08 -21.65 -5.78
N TYR A 117 -17.36 -21.75 -6.91
CA TYR A 117 -15.90 -21.77 -6.92
C TYR A 117 -15.31 -20.49 -6.32
N GLU A 118 -15.80 -19.32 -6.73
CA GLU A 118 -15.32 -18.04 -6.21
C GLU A 118 -15.46 -17.97 -4.68
N ARG A 119 -16.59 -18.43 -4.13
CA ARG A 119 -16.81 -18.51 -2.69
C ARG A 119 -15.81 -19.42 -2.00
N GLU A 120 -15.73 -20.67 -2.44
CA GLU A 120 -14.85 -21.68 -1.83
C GLU A 120 -13.37 -21.26 -1.95
N TYR A 121 -12.98 -20.67 -3.09
CA TYR A 121 -11.65 -20.10 -3.29
C TYR A 121 -11.31 -19.04 -2.25
N HIS A 122 -12.19 -18.06 -2.03
CA HIS A 122 -11.95 -17.01 -1.05
C HIS A 122 -12.01 -17.53 0.40
N GLU A 123 -12.80 -18.57 0.69
CA GLU A 123 -12.76 -19.27 1.98
C GLU A 123 -11.39 -19.89 2.22
N LYS A 124 -10.83 -20.60 1.23
CA LYS A 124 -9.48 -21.19 1.32
C LYS A 124 -8.40 -20.14 1.41
N LEU A 125 -8.57 -19.04 0.70
CA LEU A 125 -7.66 -17.90 0.76
C LEU A 125 -7.61 -17.29 2.17
N ILE A 126 -8.75 -17.15 2.87
CA ILE A 126 -8.81 -16.71 4.28
C ILE A 126 -8.20 -17.74 5.25
N GLN A 127 -8.40 -19.04 4.99
CA GLN A 127 -7.83 -20.11 5.80
C GLN A 127 -6.30 -20.18 5.68
N LEU A 128 -5.77 -20.13 4.46
CA LEU A 128 -4.34 -20.26 4.17
C LEU A 128 -3.54 -19.00 4.48
N PHE A 129 -4.11 -17.82 4.27
CA PHE A 129 -3.42 -16.55 4.45
C PHE A 129 -4.12 -15.71 5.52
N SER A 130 -3.40 -15.43 6.58
CA SER A 130 -3.85 -14.68 7.73
C SER A 130 -3.23 -13.27 7.77
N TRP A 131 -3.65 -12.51 8.78
CA TRP A 131 -3.07 -11.21 9.11
C TRP A 131 -2.41 -11.33 10.48
N VAL A 132 -1.08 -11.19 10.50
CA VAL A 132 -0.27 -11.21 11.72
C VAL A 132 0.61 -9.97 11.70
N ASN A 133 0.64 -9.24 12.81
CA ASN A 133 1.53 -8.10 13.01
C ASN A 133 1.41 -6.95 11.99
N GLY A 134 0.30 -6.85 11.26
CA GLY A 134 0.08 -5.81 10.25
C GLY A 134 0.29 -6.26 8.80
N GLU A 135 0.83 -7.45 8.57
CA GLU A 135 1.17 -7.97 7.24
C GLU A 135 0.48 -9.30 6.91
N LEU A 136 0.53 -9.67 5.62
CA LEU A 136 0.15 -10.99 5.13
C LEU A 136 1.07 -12.05 5.73
N SER A 137 0.49 -13.14 6.26
CA SER A 137 1.28 -14.27 6.76
C SER A 137 0.56 -15.59 6.52
N ILE A 138 1.31 -16.67 6.31
CA ILE A 138 0.76 -18.03 6.39
C ILE A 138 0.68 -18.51 7.84
N GLU A 139 1.50 -17.92 8.73
CA GLU A 139 1.45 -18.17 10.17
C GLU A 139 0.12 -17.68 10.73
N ASN A 140 -0.45 -18.44 11.65
CA ASN A 140 -1.60 -17.99 12.42
C ASN A 140 -1.69 -18.74 13.75
N GLU A 141 -2.32 -18.10 14.74
CA GLU A 141 -2.52 -18.67 16.08
C GLU A 141 -3.72 -19.64 16.15
N ARG A 142 -4.42 -19.90 15.03
CA ARG A 142 -5.59 -20.78 15.06
C ARG A 142 -5.13 -22.22 15.23
N ASN A 143 -5.58 -22.85 16.31
CA ASN A 143 -5.32 -24.26 16.57
C ASN A 143 -5.87 -25.11 15.41
N GLY A 144 -5.02 -26.00 14.88
CA GLY A 144 -5.42 -26.91 13.81
C GLY A 144 -5.39 -26.28 12.41
N SER A 145 -4.74 -25.13 12.25
CA SER A 145 -4.54 -24.51 10.94
C SER A 145 -3.62 -25.32 10.02
N PHE A 146 -3.70 -25.06 8.72
CA PHE A 146 -2.92 -25.80 7.73
C PHE A 146 -1.39 -25.68 7.93
N ILE A 147 -0.90 -24.51 8.33
CA ILE A 147 0.53 -24.29 8.62
C ILE A 147 1.00 -25.09 9.85
N GLN A 148 0.22 -25.09 10.94
CA GLN A 148 0.53 -25.86 12.15
C GLN A 148 0.52 -27.37 11.84
N PHE A 149 -0.45 -27.80 11.02
CA PHE A 149 -0.52 -29.17 10.54
C PHE A 149 0.75 -29.56 9.79
N LEU A 150 1.17 -28.80 8.78
CA LEU A 150 2.37 -29.09 8.00
C LEU A 150 3.66 -29.10 8.84
N ARG A 151 3.73 -28.29 9.90
CA ARG A 151 4.90 -28.20 10.79
C ARG A 151 4.88 -29.18 11.96
N SER A 152 3.78 -29.91 12.17
CA SER A 152 3.66 -30.87 13.27
C SER A 152 4.63 -32.06 13.08
N GLU A 153 5.19 -32.59 14.17
CA GLU A 153 6.19 -33.67 14.11
C GLU A 153 5.83 -34.87 13.20
N PRO A 154 4.60 -35.44 13.21
CA PRO A 154 4.28 -36.57 12.32
C PRO A 154 4.16 -36.17 10.83
N VAL A 155 4.00 -34.88 10.52
CA VAL A 155 3.74 -34.38 9.16
C VAL A 155 4.95 -33.68 8.56
N ARG A 156 5.80 -33.05 9.38
CA ARG A 156 6.89 -32.17 8.95
C ARG A 156 7.80 -32.79 7.91
N GLN A 157 8.15 -34.07 8.07
CA GLN A 157 8.98 -34.80 7.10
C GLN A 157 8.29 -35.05 5.73
N HIS A 158 6.96 -34.98 5.69
CA HIS A 158 6.13 -35.16 4.50
C HIS A 158 5.55 -33.84 3.95
N ALA A 159 5.83 -32.70 4.59
CA ALA A 159 5.23 -31.42 4.24
C ALA A 159 5.46 -31.04 2.76
N MET A 160 6.70 -31.20 2.28
CA MET A 160 7.06 -30.94 0.87
C MET A 160 6.34 -31.88 -0.10
N GLN A 161 6.12 -33.14 0.29
CA GLN A 161 5.38 -34.11 -0.52
C GLN A 161 3.89 -33.76 -0.61
N ILE A 162 3.28 -33.34 0.49
CA ILE A 162 1.89 -32.84 0.52
C ILE A 162 1.77 -31.61 -0.39
N LEU A 163 2.67 -30.63 -0.24
CA LEU A 163 2.68 -29.42 -1.07
C LEU A 163 2.89 -29.74 -2.57
N ALA A 164 3.77 -30.69 -2.90
CA ALA A 164 3.99 -31.15 -4.27
C ALA A 164 2.73 -31.81 -4.85
N ALA A 165 2.03 -32.64 -4.07
CA ALA A 165 0.76 -33.22 -4.48
C ALA A 165 -0.31 -32.14 -4.75
N LEU A 166 -0.44 -31.16 -3.86
CA LEU A 166 -1.37 -30.03 -4.06
C LEU A 166 -1.02 -29.20 -5.30
N PHE A 167 0.27 -28.94 -5.53
CA PHE A 167 0.74 -28.26 -6.74
C PHE A 167 0.33 -29.03 -8.01
N LEU A 168 0.57 -30.34 -8.06
CA LEU A 168 0.26 -31.20 -9.21
C LEU A 168 -1.24 -31.31 -9.48
N LEU A 169 -2.08 -31.29 -8.44
CA LEU A 169 -3.54 -31.21 -8.59
C LEU A 169 -3.96 -29.96 -9.36
N THR A 170 -3.26 -28.83 -9.20
CA THR A 170 -3.55 -27.59 -9.96
C THR A 170 -3.17 -27.69 -11.44
N GLU A 171 -2.23 -28.57 -11.77
CA GLU A 171 -1.79 -28.86 -13.15
C GLU A 171 -2.54 -30.05 -13.76
N ARG A 172 -3.64 -30.50 -13.12
CA ARG A 172 -4.53 -31.59 -13.59
C ARG A 172 -3.90 -32.97 -13.59
N ILE A 173 -2.92 -33.18 -12.70
CA ILE A 173 -2.36 -34.51 -12.44
C ILE A 173 -3.10 -35.09 -11.24
N GLU A 174 -3.68 -36.27 -11.39
CA GLU A 174 -4.32 -36.98 -10.28
C GLU A 174 -3.26 -37.39 -9.26
N ALA A 175 -3.04 -36.54 -8.26
CA ALA A 175 -2.13 -36.83 -7.17
C ALA A 175 -2.78 -37.86 -6.22
N PRO A 176 -2.02 -38.87 -5.74
CA PRO A 176 -2.54 -39.98 -4.95
C PRO A 176 -2.82 -39.62 -3.47
N ILE A 177 -3.25 -38.38 -3.18
CA ILE A 177 -3.44 -37.87 -1.82
C ILE A 177 -4.91 -38.01 -1.36
N GLU A 178 -5.10 -38.66 -0.22
CA GLU A 178 -6.40 -38.83 0.43
C GLU A 178 -6.35 -38.30 1.86
N CYS A 179 -7.38 -37.56 2.27
CA CYS A 179 -7.54 -37.08 3.64
C CYS A 179 -8.90 -37.52 4.19
N THR A 180 -8.87 -38.37 5.21
CA THR A 180 -10.07 -38.87 5.89
C THR A 180 -10.07 -38.41 7.35
N LYS A 181 -11.27 -38.35 7.96
CA LYS A 181 -11.45 -37.97 9.37
C LYS A 181 -12.14 -39.13 10.07
N ASP A 182 -11.52 -39.61 11.14
CA ASP A 182 -12.06 -40.64 12.03
C ASP A 182 -12.03 -40.12 13.48
N GLY A 183 -13.19 -39.77 14.02
CA GLY A 183 -13.29 -39.09 15.31
C GLY A 183 -12.48 -37.77 15.35
N LYS A 184 -11.50 -37.71 16.25
CA LYS A 184 -10.56 -36.58 16.40
C LYS A 184 -9.31 -36.68 15.52
N ASN A 185 -9.13 -37.80 14.83
CA ASN A 185 -7.97 -38.08 14.03
C ASN A 185 -8.22 -37.74 12.56
N LEU A 186 -7.22 -37.12 11.93
CA LEU A 186 -7.10 -37.07 10.48
C LEU A 186 -6.11 -38.14 10.03
N CYS A 187 -6.52 -38.97 9.09
CA CYS A 187 -5.62 -39.88 8.37
C CYS A 187 -5.35 -39.30 6.99
N ILE A 188 -4.07 -39.09 6.69
CA ILE A 188 -3.62 -38.58 5.40
C ILE A 188 -2.72 -39.64 4.81
N ARG A 189 -3.13 -40.10 3.64
CA ARG A 189 -2.47 -41.18 2.96
C ARG A 189 -2.10 -40.72 1.57
N MET A 190 -0.88 -41.03 1.17
CA MET A 190 -0.43 -40.84 -0.20
C MET A 190 0.06 -42.19 -0.74
N LYS A 191 -0.77 -42.84 -1.56
CA LYS A 191 -0.46 -44.15 -2.14
C LYS A 191 -0.99 -44.30 -3.56
N THR A 192 -0.17 -44.90 -4.42
CA THR A 192 -0.61 -45.45 -5.71
C THR A 192 -0.81 -46.96 -5.56
N GLU A 193 -1.14 -47.65 -6.66
CA GLU A 193 -1.23 -49.12 -6.67
C GLU A 193 0.13 -49.80 -6.41
N LYS A 194 1.26 -49.13 -6.73
CA LYS A 194 2.61 -49.69 -6.67
C LYS A 194 3.50 -49.04 -5.60
N THR A 195 3.25 -47.78 -5.26
CA THR A 195 4.10 -46.97 -4.39
C THR A 195 3.27 -46.44 -3.22
N GLU A 196 3.60 -46.87 -2.00
CA GLU A 196 3.12 -46.22 -0.79
C GLU A 196 4.14 -45.15 -0.38
N TYR A 197 3.74 -43.89 -0.44
CA TYR A 197 4.63 -42.77 -0.09
C TYR A 197 4.61 -42.54 1.43
N PHE A 198 3.41 -42.45 2.01
CA PHE A 198 3.21 -42.39 3.47
C PHE A 198 1.73 -42.63 3.85
N ASP A 199 1.52 -43.05 5.08
CA ASP A 199 0.21 -43.08 5.76
C ASP A 199 0.41 -42.54 7.18
N ILE A 200 -0.12 -41.35 7.44
CA ILE A 200 0.04 -40.64 8.71
C ILE A 200 -1.30 -40.37 9.36
N THR A 201 -1.37 -40.58 10.67
CA THR A 201 -2.54 -40.24 11.48
C THR A 201 -2.15 -39.15 12.47
N VAL A 202 -2.94 -38.07 12.50
CA VAL A 202 -2.69 -36.89 13.32
C VAL A 202 -3.95 -36.55 14.10
N GLU A 203 -3.82 -36.35 15.41
CA GLU A 203 -4.91 -35.83 16.23
C GLU A 203 -5.07 -34.33 16.01
N VAL A 204 -6.29 -33.88 15.68
CA VAL A 204 -6.57 -32.46 15.47
C VAL A 204 -7.20 -31.88 16.73
N PRO A 205 -6.62 -30.81 17.32
CA PRO A 205 -7.26 -30.09 18.40
C PRO A 205 -8.63 -29.53 17.96
N GLU A 206 -9.68 -29.72 18.77
CA GLU A 206 -10.98 -29.12 18.49
C GLU A 206 -10.92 -27.59 18.62
N GLU A 207 -11.54 -26.85 17.68
CA GLU A 207 -11.73 -25.42 17.81
C GLU A 207 -12.64 -25.14 19.02
N VAL A 208 -12.11 -24.49 20.05
CA VAL A 208 -12.95 -23.88 21.10
C VAL A 208 -13.46 -22.54 20.54
N GLN A 209 -14.57 -22.55 19.80
CA GLN A 209 -15.20 -21.30 19.39
C GLN A 209 -15.90 -20.62 20.58
N GLY A 210 -15.50 -19.37 20.84
CA GLY A 210 -16.21 -18.47 21.76
C GLY A 210 -17.61 -18.13 21.25
N ASN A 211 -18.60 -18.29 22.12
CA ASN A 211 -20.02 -17.90 22.04
C ASN A 211 -20.48 -17.18 20.76
N THR A 212 -20.95 -17.95 19.77
CA THR A 212 -22.29 -17.75 19.18
C THR A 212 -22.81 -19.09 18.69
N ALA A 213 -24.01 -19.47 19.15
CA ALA A 213 -24.67 -20.71 18.78
C ALA A 213 -25.14 -20.65 17.32
N ALA A 214 -24.26 -20.96 16.38
CA ALA A 214 -24.62 -21.25 14.99
C ALA A 214 -23.66 -22.30 14.42
N GLN A 215 -24.14 -23.56 14.43
CA GLN A 215 -23.61 -24.73 13.74
C GLN A 215 -22.20 -25.20 14.16
N ALA A 216 -22.17 -26.13 15.12
CA ALA A 216 -21.10 -27.10 15.27
C ALA A 216 -21.03 -27.99 14.00
N THR A 217 -20.32 -27.53 12.97
CA THR A 217 -19.92 -28.39 11.86
C THR A 217 -18.63 -29.08 12.22
N ASN A 218 -18.68 -30.41 12.23
CA ASN A 218 -17.59 -31.35 12.51
C ASN A 218 -16.48 -31.33 11.42
N LYS A 219 -16.26 -30.19 10.74
CA LYS A 219 -15.35 -30.03 9.61
C LYS A 219 -13.95 -29.62 10.09
N SER A 220 -12.95 -30.32 9.60
CA SER A 220 -11.54 -29.98 9.81
C SER A 220 -11.10 -29.05 8.69
N GLU A 221 -10.46 -27.92 9.03
CA GLU A 221 -9.88 -26.97 8.06
C GLU A 221 -8.95 -27.69 7.08
N ILE A 222 -8.08 -28.58 7.58
CA ILE A 222 -7.09 -29.34 6.80
C ILE A 222 -7.78 -30.24 5.76
N LYS A 223 -8.79 -31.03 6.20
CA LYS A 223 -9.55 -31.90 5.29
C LYS A 223 -10.27 -31.08 4.22
N ASP A 224 -10.82 -29.95 4.62
CA ASP A 224 -11.54 -29.07 3.72
C ASP A 224 -10.60 -28.40 2.69
N ILE A 225 -9.36 -28.04 3.05
CA ILE A 225 -8.35 -27.51 2.13
C ILE A 225 -7.90 -28.59 1.12
N ILE A 226 -7.47 -29.76 1.60
CA ILE A 226 -7.01 -30.85 0.72
C ILE A 226 -8.15 -31.29 -0.21
N GLY A 227 -9.36 -31.45 0.35
CA GLY A 227 -10.56 -31.81 -0.41
C GLY A 227 -10.91 -30.79 -1.50
N PHE A 228 -10.71 -29.49 -1.25
CA PHE A 228 -10.94 -28.45 -2.24
C PHE A 228 -10.03 -28.59 -3.46
N PHE A 229 -8.72 -28.78 -3.25
CA PHE A 229 -7.78 -29.00 -4.36
C PHE A 229 -8.10 -30.29 -5.13
N VAL A 230 -8.38 -31.39 -4.42
CA VAL A 230 -8.73 -32.68 -5.06
C VAL A 230 -10.02 -32.57 -5.88
N TYR A 231 -11.04 -31.88 -5.36
CA TYR A 231 -12.32 -31.71 -6.03
C TYR A 231 -12.21 -30.88 -7.31
N TYR A 232 -11.55 -29.71 -7.24
CA TYR A 232 -11.42 -28.82 -8.39
C TYR A 232 -10.37 -29.30 -9.41
N ALA A 233 -9.43 -30.15 -9.00
CA ALA A 233 -8.58 -30.92 -9.92
C ALA A 233 -9.36 -31.90 -10.81
N LYS A 234 -10.64 -32.18 -10.53
CA LYS A 234 -11.49 -33.03 -11.41
C LYS A 234 -12.54 -32.22 -12.18
N LYS A 235 -12.77 -30.96 -11.83
CA LYS A 235 -13.83 -30.09 -12.39
C LYS A 235 -13.30 -28.94 -13.23
N HIS A 236 -12.40 -29.24 -14.18
CA HIS A 236 -11.72 -28.21 -14.97
C HIS A 236 -12.62 -27.35 -15.86
N HIS A 237 -13.82 -27.80 -16.24
CA HIS A 237 -14.76 -26.97 -17.00
C HIS A 237 -15.28 -25.76 -16.21
N VAL A 238 -15.19 -25.80 -14.87
CA VAL A 238 -15.52 -24.67 -13.98
C VAL A 238 -14.34 -23.68 -13.88
N LEU A 239 -13.11 -24.14 -14.12
CA LEU A 239 -11.88 -23.36 -14.04
C LEU A 239 -11.49 -22.89 -15.45
N GLN A 240 -12.07 -21.77 -15.92
CA GLN A 240 -11.77 -21.23 -17.25
C GLN A 240 -10.42 -20.51 -17.35
N ASN A 241 -9.73 -20.31 -16.22
CA ASN A 241 -8.58 -19.41 -16.15
C ASN A 241 -7.27 -20.21 -16.27
N SER A 242 -6.50 -19.94 -17.32
CA SER A 242 -5.13 -20.42 -17.51
C SER A 242 -4.13 -19.29 -17.29
N ALA A 243 -2.84 -19.62 -17.17
CA ALA A 243 -1.80 -18.60 -17.14
C ALA A 243 -1.86 -17.74 -18.41
N PRO A 244 -1.88 -16.39 -18.30
CA PRO A 244 -1.97 -15.52 -19.45
C PRO A 244 -0.71 -15.58 -20.30
N VAL A 245 -0.90 -15.54 -21.62
CA VAL A 245 0.16 -15.55 -22.64
C VAL A 245 0.21 -14.23 -23.42
N SER A 246 -0.68 -13.28 -23.11
CA SER A 246 -0.72 -11.94 -23.69
C SER A 246 -0.85 -10.88 -22.60
N GLN A 247 -0.37 -9.66 -22.90
CA GLN A 247 -0.47 -8.51 -22.00
C GLN A 247 -1.92 -8.19 -21.63
N GLU A 248 -2.85 -8.23 -22.60
CA GLU A 248 -4.26 -7.95 -22.38
C GLU A 248 -4.88 -8.89 -21.33
N ARG A 249 -4.67 -10.21 -21.47
CA ARG A 249 -5.15 -11.20 -20.49
C ARG A 249 -4.43 -11.10 -19.14
N PHE A 250 -3.16 -10.72 -19.15
CA PHE A 250 -2.43 -10.46 -17.90
C PHE A 250 -3.05 -9.27 -17.15
N GLU A 251 -3.43 -8.22 -17.86
CA GLU A 251 -4.03 -7.01 -17.28
C GLU A 251 -5.41 -7.23 -16.68
N GLU A 252 -6.15 -8.27 -17.09
CA GLU A 252 -7.42 -8.67 -16.44
C GLU A 252 -7.20 -9.20 -15.01
N GLY A 253 -6.03 -9.80 -14.74
CA GLY A 253 -5.68 -10.32 -13.42
C GLY A 253 -6.45 -11.60 -13.03
N GLU A 254 -7.10 -12.29 -13.97
CA GLU A 254 -7.86 -13.52 -13.72
C GLU A 254 -7.02 -14.66 -13.15
N PHE A 255 -5.70 -14.64 -13.38
CA PHE A 255 -4.79 -15.62 -12.80
C PHE A 255 -4.77 -15.59 -11.26
N LEU A 256 -5.15 -14.46 -10.65
CA LEU A 256 -5.29 -14.34 -9.19
C LEU A 256 -6.42 -15.20 -8.61
N ASP A 257 -7.33 -15.72 -9.45
CA ASP A 257 -8.40 -16.64 -9.05
C ASP A 257 -8.07 -18.10 -9.36
N THR A 258 -6.83 -18.41 -9.73
CA THR A 258 -6.43 -19.80 -10.05
C THR A 258 -5.93 -20.55 -8.82
N LEU A 259 -6.17 -21.87 -8.80
CA LEU A 259 -5.58 -22.76 -7.79
C LEU A 259 -4.05 -22.70 -7.82
N SER A 260 -3.47 -22.61 -9.02
CA SER A 260 -2.02 -22.53 -9.21
C SER A 260 -1.43 -21.30 -8.52
N PHE A 261 -2.05 -20.11 -8.68
CA PHE A 261 -1.62 -18.91 -7.95
C PHE A 261 -1.69 -19.12 -6.43
N LEU A 262 -2.80 -19.66 -5.93
CA LEU A 262 -3.01 -19.87 -4.49
C LEU A 262 -1.93 -20.76 -3.88
N ILE A 263 -1.67 -21.93 -4.47
CA ILE A 263 -0.70 -22.89 -3.93
C ILE A 263 0.75 -22.44 -4.18
N GLN A 264 1.06 -21.81 -5.31
CA GLN A 264 2.42 -21.34 -5.61
C GLN A 264 2.87 -20.26 -4.63
N VAL A 265 1.98 -19.31 -4.27
CA VAL A 265 2.30 -18.32 -3.23
C VAL A 265 2.46 -19.00 -1.88
N TYR A 266 1.57 -19.93 -1.52
CA TYR A 266 1.66 -20.62 -0.23
C TYR A 266 2.96 -21.43 -0.08
N VAL A 267 3.37 -22.14 -1.13
CA VAL A 267 4.65 -22.87 -1.18
C VAL A 267 5.84 -21.91 -1.04
N PHE A 268 5.82 -20.78 -1.74
CA PHE A 268 6.88 -19.77 -1.63
C PHE A 268 6.99 -19.20 -0.21
N GLU A 269 5.87 -18.89 0.43
CA GLU A 269 5.85 -18.41 1.83
C GLU A 269 6.24 -19.50 2.84
N PHE A 270 6.06 -20.78 2.51
CA PHE A 270 6.40 -21.92 3.38
C PHE A 270 7.87 -22.32 3.31
N ILE A 271 8.50 -22.25 2.13
CA ILE A 271 9.91 -22.61 1.94
C ILE A 271 10.79 -21.65 2.74
N ASP A 272 11.63 -22.21 3.61
CA ASP A 272 12.52 -21.45 4.51
C ASP A 272 14.00 -21.55 4.08
N SER A 273 14.33 -22.52 3.23
CA SER A 273 15.71 -22.81 2.86
C SER A 273 15.87 -23.39 1.46
N ALA A 274 17.09 -23.35 0.93
CA ALA A 274 17.44 -24.05 -0.31
C ALA A 274 17.24 -25.58 -0.22
N SER A 275 17.32 -26.13 1.00
CA SER A 275 17.06 -27.56 1.26
C SER A 275 15.58 -27.88 1.08
N ASP A 276 14.69 -27.06 1.64
CA ASP A 276 13.24 -27.25 1.52
C ASP A 276 12.80 -27.10 0.07
N ALA A 277 13.31 -26.10 -0.64
CA ALA A 277 13.07 -25.93 -2.07
C ALA A 277 13.49 -27.16 -2.88
N ARG A 278 14.67 -27.73 -2.58
CA ARG A 278 15.14 -28.96 -3.24
C ARG A 278 14.21 -30.13 -2.97
N GLN A 279 13.82 -30.35 -1.72
CA GLN A 279 12.90 -31.44 -1.34
C GLN A 279 11.54 -31.31 -2.04
N PHE A 280 11.00 -30.09 -2.15
CA PHE A 280 9.79 -29.82 -2.91
C PHE A 280 9.95 -30.18 -4.39
N ILE A 281 11.02 -29.72 -5.04
CA ILE A 281 11.29 -29.97 -6.47
C ILE A 281 11.47 -31.48 -6.74
N GLU A 282 12.21 -32.18 -5.87
CA GLU A 282 12.40 -33.63 -5.94
C GLU A 282 11.09 -34.39 -5.76
N ALA A 283 10.23 -33.96 -4.83
CA ALA A 283 8.91 -34.54 -4.63
C ALA A 283 7.99 -34.35 -5.84
N VAL A 284 8.01 -33.17 -6.47
CA VAL A 284 7.27 -32.91 -7.72
C VAL A 284 7.76 -33.83 -8.85
N TYR A 285 9.08 -33.98 -9.00
CA TYR A 285 9.65 -34.88 -10.00
C TYR A 285 9.23 -36.34 -9.75
N SER A 286 9.39 -36.83 -8.52
CA SER A 286 9.05 -38.22 -8.17
C SER A 286 7.57 -38.53 -8.45
N LEU A 287 6.65 -37.65 -8.05
CA LEU A 287 5.23 -37.85 -8.28
C LEU A 287 4.86 -37.80 -9.77
N LEU A 288 5.50 -36.93 -10.55
CA LEU A 288 5.30 -36.87 -12.01
C LEU A 288 5.87 -38.10 -12.72
N SER A 289 7.07 -38.54 -12.35
CA SER A 289 7.69 -39.75 -12.90
C SER A 289 6.81 -40.97 -12.67
N ASP A 290 6.32 -41.19 -11.44
CA ASP A 290 5.36 -42.24 -11.15
C ASP A 290 4.07 -42.07 -11.99
N ALA A 291 3.60 -40.84 -12.19
CA ALA A 291 2.43 -40.61 -13.02
C ALA A 291 2.65 -41.00 -14.50
N THR A 292 3.87 -40.83 -15.03
CA THR A 292 4.29 -41.16 -16.40
C THR A 292 4.66 -42.64 -16.60
N GLU A 293 5.23 -43.32 -15.60
CA GLU A 293 5.71 -44.71 -15.68
C GLU A 293 4.59 -45.75 -15.44
N ASN A 294 3.45 -45.35 -14.87
CA ASN A 294 2.31 -46.24 -14.57
C ASN A 294 1.49 -46.71 -15.80
N GLY A 295 2.09 -46.72 -16.99
CA GLY A 295 1.45 -47.22 -18.21
C GLY A 295 1.74 -48.70 -18.44
N GLU A 296 0.82 -49.58 -18.06
CA GLU A 296 0.47 -50.72 -18.93
C GLU A 296 -0.94 -51.31 -18.67
N ASP A 297 -1.58 -51.11 -17.50
CA ASP A 297 -2.90 -51.74 -17.25
C ASP A 297 -4.07 -50.83 -16.78
N SER A 298 -3.88 -49.55 -16.38
CA SER A 298 -5.00 -48.77 -15.77
C SER A 298 -5.19 -47.30 -16.15
N LYS A 299 -4.28 -46.64 -16.88
CA LYS A 299 -4.45 -45.22 -17.31
C LYS A 299 -4.79 -45.08 -18.80
N THR A 300 -5.62 -44.10 -19.14
CA THR A 300 -5.90 -43.79 -20.56
C THR A 300 -4.67 -43.16 -21.23
N SER A 301 -4.46 -43.40 -22.52
CA SER A 301 -3.33 -42.83 -23.28
C SER A 301 -3.26 -41.29 -23.22
N THR A 302 -4.38 -40.64 -22.90
CA THR A 302 -4.53 -39.18 -22.78
C THR A 302 -4.00 -38.64 -21.45
N GLU A 303 -4.18 -39.37 -20.34
CA GLU A 303 -3.67 -38.98 -19.02
C GLU A 303 -2.15 -39.08 -18.95
N GLN A 304 -1.59 -40.15 -19.52
CA GLN A 304 -0.13 -40.33 -19.60
C GLN A 304 0.50 -39.24 -20.49
N ALA A 305 -0.10 -38.93 -21.64
CA ALA A 305 0.35 -37.84 -22.50
C ALA A 305 0.28 -36.45 -21.80
N HIS A 306 -0.72 -36.22 -20.96
CA HIS A 306 -0.82 -34.99 -20.15
C HIS A 306 0.25 -34.95 -19.06
N ALA A 307 0.52 -36.06 -18.37
CA ALA A 307 1.62 -36.15 -17.40
C ALA A 307 2.99 -35.87 -18.04
N ASP A 308 3.24 -36.44 -19.23
CA ASP A 308 4.46 -36.15 -20.01
C ASP A 308 4.56 -34.68 -20.42
N PHE A 309 3.42 -34.06 -20.78
CA PHE A 309 3.36 -32.64 -21.08
C PHE A 309 3.68 -31.77 -19.87
N ILE A 310 3.12 -32.08 -18.69
CA ILE A 310 3.40 -31.36 -17.45
C ILE A 310 4.85 -31.57 -16.99
N LEU A 311 5.41 -32.77 -17.17
CA LEU A 311 6.82 -33.05 -16.90
C LEU A 311 7.72 -32.12 -17.73
N LYS A 312 7.46 -32.00 -19.03
CA LYS A 312 8.19 -31.07 -19.94
C LYS A 312 7.94 -29.59 -19.63
N LYS A 313 6.79 -29.26 -19.05
CA LYS A 313 6.46 -27.89 -18.62
C LYS A 313 7.16 -27.52 -17.30
N CYS A 314 7.47 -28.51 -16.45
CA CYS A 314 8.15 -28.30 -15.17
C CYS A 314 9.66 -28.46 -15.27
N PHE A 315 10.13 -29.31 -16.18
CA PHE A 315 11.53 -29.68 -16.30
C PHE A 315 12.00 -29.75 -17.77
N SER A 316 13.26 -29.40 -17.98
CA SER A 316 13.94 -29.47 -19.28
C SER A 316 15.26 -30.25 -19.16
N PRO A 317 15.78 -30.83 -20.26
CA PRO A 317 17.08 -31.48 -20.24
C PRO A 317 18.20 -30.50 -19.86
N VAL A 318 19.15 -30.94 -19.05
CA VAL A 318 20.27 -30.09 -18.62
C VAL A 318 21.04 -29.54 -19.83
N GLY A 319 21.27 -28.23 -19.82
CA GLY A 319 22.03 -27.55 -20.87
C GLY A 319 21.19 -27.15 -22.08
N THR A 320 19.86 -27.30 -22.02
CA THR A 320 18.94 -26.70 -23.00
C THR A 320 18.81 -25.18 -22.81
N ALA A 321 19.00 -24.67 -21.61
CA ALA A 321 19.21 -23.25 -21.38
C ALA A 321 20.66 -22.87 -21.73
N ASN A 322 20.86 -21.93 -22.68
CA ASN A 322 22.19 -21.40 -23.02
C ASN A 322 22.91 -20.92 -21.75
N SER A 323 24.13 -21.42 -21.52
CA SER A 323 24.82 -21.38 -20.23
C SER A 323 25.47 -20.03 -19.84
N GLU A 324 24.86 -18.89 -20.15
CA GLU A 324 25.27 -17.59 -19.60
C GLU A 324 24.05 -16.85 -19.02
N MET A 325 23.75 -17.18 -17.75
CA MET A 325 22.67 -16.63 -16.90
C MET A 325 21.23 -16.97 -17.31
N VAL A 326 20.39 -17.30 -16.31
CA VAL A 326 18.96 -17.51 -16.50
C VAL A 326 18.32 -16.17 -16.91
N PRO A 327 17.68 -16.05 -18.09
CA PRO A 327 17.25 -14.78 -18.66
C PRO A 327 16.46 -13.89 -17.67
N TYR A 328 15.47 -14.45 -16.96
CA TYR A 328 14.67 -13.66 -16.01
C TYR A 328 15.45 -13.19 -14.77
N PHE A 329 16.31 -14.02 -14.19
CA PHE A 329 17.18 -13.59 -13.10
C PHE A 329 18.17 -12.54 -13.58
N HIS A 330 18.72 -12.69 -14.79
CA HIS A 330 19.57 -11.69 -15.40
C HIS A 330 18.85 -10.36 -15.59
N ALA A 331 17.59 -10.38 -16.04
CA ALA A 331 16.77 -9.17 -16.17
C ALA A 331 16.59 -8.45 -14.83
N ILE A 332 16.26 -9.19 -13.77
CA ILE A 332 16.08 -8.62 -12.43
C ILE A 332 17.41 -8.09 -11.90
N GLU A 333 18.53 -8.79 -12.12
CA GLU A 333 19.86 -8.28 -11.76
C GLU A 333 20.23 -7.01 -12.56
N GLN A 334 19.98 -7.00 -13.87
CA GLN A 334 20.21 -5.82 -14.71
C GLN A 334 19.37 -4.64 -14.23
N MET A 335 18.11 -4.88 -13.88
CA MET A 335 17.25 -3.89 -13.24
C MET A 335 17.89 -3.39 -11.95
N GLN A 336 18.20 -4.28 -11.00
CA GLN A 336 18.81 -3.92 -9.71
C GLN A 336 20.13 -3.15 -9.88
N ARG A 337 20.99 -3.55 -10.83
CA ARG A 337 22.23 -2.83 -11.18
C ARG A 337 21.93 -1.44 -11.73
N THR A 338 20.95 -1.31 -12.61
CA THR A 338 20.53 -0.01 -13.16
C THR A 338 19.99 0.92 -12.07
N ILE A 339 19.25 0.39 -11.11
CA ILE A 339 18.77 1.11 -9.92
C ILE A 339 19.93 1.47 -8.99
N SER A 340 20.93 0.60 -8.87
CA SER A 340 22.10 0.82 -8.00
C SER A 340 22.92 2.06 -8.39
N ILE A 341 22.91 2.45 -9.67
CA ILE A 341 23.52 3.70 -10.15
C ILE A 341 22.92 4.92 -9.43
N CYS A 342 21.66 4.82 -8.96
CA CYS A 342 20.98 5.86 -8.21
C CYS A 342 21.24 5.79 -6.69
N LYS A 343 21.98 4.82 -6.17
CA LYS A 343 22.20 4.61 -4.72
C LYS A 343 23.32 5.50 -4.13
N ALA A 344 23.34 6.80 -4.43
CA ALA A 344 24.17 7.75 -3.69
C ALA A 344 23.66 8.00 -2.26
N PHE A 345 22.40 7.62 -2.02
CA PHE A 345 21.66 7.69 -0.77
C PHE A 345 21.09 6.29 -0.46
N PRO A 346 20.89 5.90 0.81
CA PRO A 346 20.47 4.54 1.17
C PRO A 346 19.08 4.15 0.64
N PHE A 347 18.23 5.12 0.34
CA PHE A 347 16.87 4.91 -0.15
C PHE A 347 16.66 5.58 -1.51
N VAL A 348 16.19 4.84 -2.51
CA VAL A 348 15.96 5.32 -3.88
C VAL A 348 14.49 5.67 -4.12
N TYR A 349 13.57 4.89 -3.54
CA TYR A 349 12.13 5.13 -3.60
C TYR A 349 11.47 4.75 -2.28
N ILE A 350 10.21 5.17 -2.11
CA ILE A 350 9.49 5.13 -0.83
C ILE A 350 9.29 3.72 -0.27
N GLY A 351 9.12 2.71 -1.13
CA GLY A 351 8.99 1.31 -0.72
C GLY A 351 10.20 0.72 0.01
N GLN A 352 11.38 1.36 -0.08
CA GLN A 352 12.58 0.97 0.68
C GLN A 352 12.61 1.59 2.09
N LEU A 353 11.71 2.53 2.39
CA LEU A 353 11.62 3.04 3.74
C LEU A 353 10.98 1.98 4.64
N PRO A 354 11.59 1.71 5.79
CA PRO A 354 11.02 0.78 6.75
C PRO A 354 9.67 1.34 7.25
N ALA A 355 8.63 0.50 7.20
CA ALA A 355 7.30 0.84 7.69
C ALA A 355 7.11 0.33 9.13
N PRO A 356 6.41 1.07 10.01
CA PRO A 356 6.13 0.57 11.36
C PRO A 356 5.33 -0.74 11.34
N MET A 357 5.75 -1.70 12.16
CA MET A 357 5.15 -3.03 12.33
C MET A 357 4.77 -3.26 13.80
N LEU A 358 3.80 -4.14 14.05
CA LEU A 358 3.55 -4.64 15.40
C LEU A 358 4.61 -5.68 15.77
N ILE A 359 5.32 -5.46 16.87
CA ILE A 359 6.34 -6.39 17.36
C ILE A 359 6.13 -6.74 18.83
N PRO A 360 6.54 -7.94 19.28
CA PRO A 360 6.48 -8.30 20.69
C PRO A 360 7.46 -7.45 21.49
N GLN A 361 7.16 -7.23 22.77
CA GLN A 361 8.10 -6.58 23.69
C GLN A 361 9.39 -7.41 23.83
N TYR A 362 10.52 -6.72 24.01
CA TYR A 362 11.83 -7.34 24.26
C TYR A 362 12.19 -7.21 25.75
N ASP A 363 12.57 -8.32 26.36
CA ASP A 363 13.17 -8.37 27.69
C ASP A 363 14.70 -8.47 27.54
N ARG A 364 15.39 -7.35 27.82
CA ARG A 364 16.85 -7.27 27.72
C ARG A 364 17.57 -8.12 28.77
N LYS A 365 16.96 -8.39 29.93
CA LYS A 365 17.58 -9.22 30.99
C LYS A 365 17.58 -10.69 30.59
N LEU A 366 16.53 -11.13 29.91
CA LEU A 366 16.40 -12.50 29.41
C LEU A 366 16.95 -12.69 27.99
N ASP A 367 17.24 -11.60 27.29
CA ASP A 367 17.61 -11.56 25.86
C ASP A 367 16.58 -12.27 24.98
N GLN A 368 15.29 -12.03 25.26
CA GLN A 368 14.17 -12.74 24.63
C GLN A 368 12.99 -11.81 24.39
N PHE A 369 12.22 -12.12 23.35
CA PHE A 369 10.95 -11.45 23.10
C PHE A 369 9.83 -12.10 23.90
N SER A 370 8.90 -11.28 24.39
CA SER A 370 7.73 -11.73 25.14
C SER A 370 6.92 -12.73 24.34
N GLN A 371 6.52 -13.80 25.02
CA GLN A 371 5.63 -14.84 24.51
C GLN A 371 4.16 -14.56 24.86
N THR A 372 3.90 -13.60 25.75
CA THR A 372 2.55 -13.11 26.04
C THR A 372 2.15 -12.09 24.95
N LYS A 373 0.86 -11.87 24.71
CA LYS A 373 0.30 -11.04 23.61
C LYS A 373 0.58 -9.53 23.75
N GLU A 374 1.71 -9.16 24.31
CA GLU A 374 2.13 -7.80 24.56
C GLU A 374 2.94 -7.28 23.38
N TYR A 375 2.22 -6.76 22.40
CA TYR A 375 2.79 -6.15 21.19
C TYR A 375 2.72 -4.62 21.28
N PHE A 376 3.61 -3.97 20.54
CA PHE A 376 3.56 -2.53 20.30
C PHE A 376 3.93 -2.20 18.86
N ARG A 377 3.48 -1.03 18.38
CA ARG A 377 3.82 -0.54 17.04
C ARG A 377 5.12 0.27 17.13
N ASN A 378 6.16 -0.19 16.43
CA ASN A 378 7.53 0.34 16.55
C ASN A 378 7.82 1.61 15.71
N SER A 379 6.89 2.57 15.69
CA SER A 379 7.00 3.75 14.80
C SER A 379 8.20 4.63 15.08
N THR A 380 8.50 4.89 16.37
CA THR A 380 9.63 5.75 16.76
C THR A 380 10.96 5.04 16.51
N GLU A 381 11.03 3.76 16.85
CA GLU A 381 12.18 2.88 16.67
C GLU A 381 12.58 2.83 15.19
N ILE A 382 11.61 2.71 14.29
CA ILE A 382 11.85 2.64 12.86
C ILE A 382 12.29 3.98 12.26
N CYS A 383 11.85 5.09 12.82
CA CYS A 383 12.41 6.40 12.47
C CYS A 383 13.89 6.49 12.85
N ILE A 384 14.27 5.97 14.03
CA ILE A 384 15.68 5.90 14.45
C ILE A 384 16.47 4.97 13.52
N TYR A 385 15.92 3.81 13.13
CA TYR A 385 16.55 2.93 12.13
C TYR A 385 16.84 3.68 10.83
N GLY A 386 15.85 4.41 10.29
CA GLY A 386 16.01 5.23 9.10
C GLY A 386 17.16 6.25 9.19
N LEU A 387 17.36 6.87 10.37
CA LEU A 387 18.53 7.73 10.62
C LEU A 387 19.84 6.95 10.58
N PHE A 388 19.89 5.77 11.22
CA PHE A 388 21.09 4.93 11.23
C PHE A 388 21.45 4.39 9.85
N CYS A 389 20.46 4.12 8.99
CA CYS A 389 20.72 3.86 7.58
C CYS A 389 21.49 5.04 6.94
N CYS A 390 21.09 6.29 7.19
CA CYS A 390 21.83 7.45 6.70
C CYS A 390 23.22 7.61 7.36
N PHE A 391 23.33 7.39 8.68
CA PHE A 391 24.59 7.51 9.41
C PHE A 391 25.63 6.50 8.95
N SER A 392 25.22 5.28 8.63
CA SER A 392 26.11 4.16 8.32
C SER A 392 26.38 3.96 6.84
N TYR A 393 25.57 4.52 5.94
CA TYR A 393 25.64 4.21 4.51
C TYR A 393 26.94 4.67 3.84
N ASN A 394 27.64 3.72 3.22
CA ASN A 394 28.80 3.95 2.39
C ASN A 394 28.40 3.88 0.90
N PRO A 395 28.30 5.03 0.20
CA PRO A 395 27.88 5.05 -1.21
C PRO A 395 28.90 4.40 -2.17
N LYS A 396 30.15 4.18 -1.76
CA LYS A 396 31.16 3.50 -2.60
C LYS A 396 31.02 1.98 -2.58
N GLU A 397 30.61 1.43 -1.44
CA GLU A 397 30.48 -0.01 -1.22
C GLU A 397 29.03 -0.50 -1.25
N HIS A 398 28.07 0.43 -1.42
CA HIS A 398 26.62 0.21 -1.40
C HIS A 398 26.13 -0.60 -0.19
N ARG A 399 26.76 -0.37 0.98
CA ARG A 399 26.50 -1.07 2.24
C ARG A 399 26.60 -0.13 3.44
N TYR A 400 25.98 -0.53 4.54
CA TYR A 400 26.10 0.08 5.84
C TYR A 400 27.40 -0.34 6.53
N THR A 401 28.06 0.63 7.14
CA THR A 401 29.27 0.41 7.95
C THR A 401 29.16 1.26 9.20
N VAL A 402 29.42 0.70 10.37
CA VAL A 402 29.42 1.45 11.66
C VAL A 402 30.83 1.63 12.24
N GLY A 403 31.88 1.17 11.55
CA GLY A 403 33.26 1.24 12.04
C GLY A 403 33.80 2.66 12.26
N HIS A 404 33.18 3.70 11.68
CA HIS A 404 33.52 5.10 11.98
C HIS A 404 32.92 5.60 13.30
N ILE A 405 31.94 4.89 13.88
CA ILE A 405 31.34 5.18 15.18
C ILE A 405 32.12 4.41 16.27
N LYS A 406 33.17 5.05 16.80
CA LYS A 406 34.18 4.39 17.67
C LYS A 406 33.57 3.63 18.86
N ASN A 407 32.58 4.22 19.51
CA ASN A 407 31.98 3.71 20.74
C ASN A 407 30.56 3.16 20.52
N ALA A 408 30.23 2.72 19.29
CA ALA A 408 28.97 2.06 19.02
C ALA A 408 28.75 0.86 19.96
N SER A 409 27.51 0.69 20.44
CA SER A 409 27.12 -0.44 21.29
C SER A 409 27.33 -1.78 20.57
N VAL A 410 27.42 -2.86 21.34
CA VAL A 410 27.66 -4.20 20.79
C VAL A 410 26.47 -4.63 19.93
N GLU A 411 25.25 -4.32 20.37
CA GLU A 411 24.00 -4.62 19.69
C GLU A 411 23.92 -3.91 18.34
N LEU A 412 24.29 -2.62 18.30
CA LEU A 412 24.31 -1.82 17.07
C LEU A 412 25.31 -2.39 16.04
N ARG A 413 26.50 -2.83 16.49
CA ARG A 413 27.49 -3.46 15.62
C ARG A 413 26.98 -4.79 15.07
N LYS A 414 26.49 -5.67 15.94
CA LYS A 414 25.91 -6.98 15.54
C LYS A 414 24.79 -6.81 14.53
N PHE A 415 23.91 -5.83 14.72
CA PHE A 415 22.82 -5.56 13.79
C PHE A 415 23.34 -5.22 12.39
N PHE A 416 24.27 -4.26 12.25
CA PHE A 416 24.78 -3.86 10.93
C PHE A 416 25.81 -4.83 10.33
N GLU A 417 26.36 -5.76 11.12
CA GLU A 417 27.10 -6.92 10.60
C GLU A 417 26.14 -7.91 9.92
N MET A 418 24.97 -8.16 10.52
CA MET A 418 23.94 -9.04 9.98
C MET A 418 23.18 -8.41 8.80
N PHE A 419 22.81 -7.13 8.91
CA PHE A 419 22.05 -6.37 7.92
C PHE A 419 22.91 -5.28 7.28
N SER A 420 24.03 -5.68 6.66
CA SER A 420 24.97 -4.72 6.08
C SER A 420 24.53 -4.13 4.75
N ALA A 421 23.62 -4.77 4.00
CA ALA A 421 23.10 -4.24 2.73
C ALA A 421 21.78 -3.48 2.94
N PRO A 422 21.50 -2.42 2.15
CA PRO A 422 20.18 -1.82 2.10
C PRO A 422 19.12 -2.85 1.74
N LEU A 423 18.15 -3.02 2.63
CA LEU A 423 17.05 -3.95 2.47
C LEU A 423 16.05 -3.45 1.44
N GLU A 424 15.45 -4.37 0.69
CA GLU A 424 14.32 -4.02 -0.18
C GLU A 424 13.02 -3.82 0.61
N GLU A 425 12.80 -4.71 1.57
CA GLU A 425 11.71 -4.67 2.54
C GLU A 425 12.28 -5.16 3.87
N MET A 426 11.87 -4.55 4.98
CA MET A 426 12.27 -4.97 6.31
C MET A 426 11.28 -6.03 6.81
N ASP A 427 11.77 -7.24 7.05
CA ASP A 427 10.94 -8.32 7.58
C ASP A 427 10.83 -8.28 9.11
N LEU A 428 10.01 -9.18 9.68
CA LEU A 428 9.76 -9.26 11.12
C LEU A 428 11.05 -9.48 11.93
N GLU A 429 12.00 -10.26 11.41
CA GLU A 429 13.24 -10.55 12.11
C GLU A 429 14.18 -9.36 12.12
N ALA A 430 14.27 -8.61 11.02
CA ALA A 430 14.97 -7.33 11.00
C ALA A 430 14.31 -6.33 11.97
N HIS A 431 12.96 -6.28 12.04
CA HIS A 431 12.23 -5.46 13.01
C HIS A 431 12.53 -5.83 14.46
N LYS A 432 12.53 -7.12 14.80
CA LYS A 432 12.88 -7.63 16.14
C LYS A 432 14.33 -7.31 16.47
N ALA A 433 15.25 -7.67 15.58
CA ALA A 433 16.68 -7.42 15.77
C ALA A 433 16.97 -5.92 16.00
N TRP A 434 16.31 -5.03 15.26
CA TRP A 434 16.43 -3.59 15.49
C TRP A 434 15.83 -3.15 16.83
N SER A 435 14.66 -3.68 17.20
CA SER A 435 14.05 -3.37 18.50
C SER A 435 14.98 -3.71 19.66
N ALA A 436 15.68 -4.85 19.60
CA ALA A 436 16.66 -5.24 20.61
C ALA A 436 17.83 -4.24 20.74
N VAL A 437 18.18 -3.49 19.68
CA VAL A 437 19.20 -2.43 19.74
C VAL A 437 18.73 -1.26 20.60
N VAL A 438 17.45 -0.90 20.54
CA VAL A 438 16.91 0.36 21.10
C VAL A 438 16.01 0.20 22.33
N SER A 439 15.68 -1.02 22.73
CA SER A 439 14.79 -1.31 23.87
C SER A 439 15.56 -1.43 25.18
N ASP A 440 14.98 -0.97 26.29
CA ASP A 440 15.46 -1.11 27.68
C ASP A 440 16.90 -0.63 27.88
N ILE A 441 17.24 0.53 27.32
CA ILE A 441 18.55 1.17 27.51
C ILE A 441 18.56 1.88 28.87
N SER A 442 19.40 1.40 29.78
CA SER A 442 19.42 1.84 31.18
C SER A 442 20.21 3.13 31.42
N GLU A 443 21.16 3.45 30.54
CA GLU A 443 22.23 4.43 30.79
C GLU A 443 21.80 5.89 30.64
N ALA A 444 20.60 6.16 30.12
CA ALA A 444 20.27 7.49 29.59
C ALA A 444 18.93 8.10 30.00
N GLU A 445 18.24 7.51 30.99
CA GLU A 445 16.89 7.94 31.40
C GLU A 445 15.98 8.16 30.17
N ILE A 446 15.97 7.16 29.29
CA ILE A 446 15.14 7.17 28.08
C ILE A 446 13.71 6.85 28.46
N GLU A 447 12.78 7.56 27.85
CA GLU A 447 11.38 7.44 28.17
C GLU A 447 10.68 6.48 27.21
N TYR A 448 10.12 5.43 27.80
CA TYR A 448 9.41 4.35 27.13
C TYR A 448 7.94 4.35 27.58
N LYS A 449 7.02 3.88 26.72
CA LYS A 449 5.61 3.76 27.08
C LYS A 449 5.30 2.44 27.80
N LYS A 450 6.11 1.40 27.60
CA LYS A 450 5.85 0.04 28.10
C LYS A 450 7.13 -0.63 28.58
N GLU A 451 7.43 -0.67 29.87
CA GLU A 451 8.51 -1.51 30.44
C GLU A 451 9.81 -1.61 29.59
N GLY A 452 10.40 -0.47 29.22
CA GLY A 452 11.61 -0.43 28.37
C GLY A 452 11.37 -0.60 26.85
N ASN A 453 10.12 -0.66 26.42
CA ASN A 453 9.67 -0.83 25.04
C ASN A 453 8.74 0.32 24.63
N GLU A 454 8.59 0.51 23.32
CA GLU A 454 7.81 1.60 22.72
C GLU A 454 8.32 3.01 23.14
N ILE A 455 9.34 3.52 22.45
CA ILE A 455 9.97 4.81 22.73
C ILE A 455 8.95 5.95 22.62
N GLN A 456 8.87 6.79 23.66
CA GLN A 456 8.08 8.01 23.61
C GLN A 456 8.63 8.98 22.57
N CYS A 457 7.76 9.45 21.67
CA CYS A 457 8.15 10.37 20.61
C CYS A 457 8.49 11.77 21.16
N GLY A 458 9.66 12.27 20.76
CA GLY A 458 10.18 13.60 21.07
C GLY A 458 11.62 13.71 20.58
N LEU A 459 12.03 14.87 20.06
CA LEU A 459 13.36 15.05 19.48
C LEU A 459 14.46 14.84 20.52
N LEU A 460 14.27 15.36 21.74
CA LEU A 460 15.27 15.24 22.79
C LEU A 460 15.37 13.80 23.30
N ASN A 461 14.23 13.10 23.45
CA ASN A 461 14.23 11.67 23.82
C ASN A 461 14.87 10.80 22.73
N LEU A 462 14.63 11.11 21.46
CA LEU A 462 15.28 10.44 20.32
C LEU A 462 16.80 10.65 20.35
N LEU A 463 17.28 11.86 20.64
CA LEU A 463 18.70 12.14 20.81
C LEU A 463 19.32 11.35 21.97
N LYS A 464 18.62 11.18 23.11
CA LYS A 464 19.08 10.31 24.20
C LYS A 464 19.36 8.88 23.70
N VAL A 465 18.43 8.29 22.93
CA VAL A 465 18.60 6.96 22.34
C VAL A 465 19.81 6.90 21.41
N ILE A 466 19.91 7.83 20.45
CA ILE A 466 21.04 7.89 19.50
C ILE A 466 22.38 7.99 20.23
N LEU A 467 22.48 8.90 21.20
CA LEU A 467 23.73 9.13 21.93
C LEU A 467 24.13 7.91 22.77
N SER A 468 23.15 7.18 23.31
CA SER A 468 23.40 5.97 24.10
C SER A 468 24.02 4.87 23.24
N ILE A 469 23.37 4.52 22.13
CA ILE A 469 23.83 3.41 21.27
C ILE A 469 25.07 3.76 20.43
N THR A 470 25.43 5.05 20.34
CA THR A 470 26.67 5.51 19.69
C THR A 470 27.82 5.75 20.65
N GLY A 471 27.57 5.64 21.97
CA GLY A 471 28.57 5.87 23.02
C GLY A 471 28.98 7.34 23.16
N LEU A 472 28.10 8.27 22.82
CA LEU A 472 28.29 9.72 22.91
C LEU A 472 27.54 10.35 24.10
N TYR A 473 26.68 9.60 24.79
CA TYR A 473 25.82 10.10 25.85
C TYR A 473 26.57 10.88 26.94
N GLU A 474 27.59 10.28 27.55
CA GLU A 474 28.35 10.92 28.63
C GLU A 474 28.96 12.28 28.22
N SER A 475 29.43 12.41 26.98
CA SER A 475 30.03 13.66 26.48
C SER A 475 29.02 14.76 26.11
N LYS A 476 27.73 14.42 26.07
CA LYS A 476 26.68 15.24 25.45
C LYS A 476 25.44 15.41 26.34
N LYS A 477 25.32 14.66 27.44
CA LYS A 477 24.16 14.64 28.33
C LYS A 477 23.92 15.95 29.08
N GLU A 478 24.96 16.71 29.40
CA GLU A 478 24.83 17.98 30.14
C GLU A 478 24.02 19.00 29.34
N GLU A 479 24.31 19.12 28.04
CA GLU A 479 23.60 20.03 27.13
C GLU A 479 22.13 19.60 26.93
N LEU A 480 21.88 18.29 26.79
CA LEU A 480 20.50 17.76 26.75
C LEU A 480 19.71 18.02 28.03
N SER A 481 20.35 17.85 29.18
CA SER A 481 19.72 18.09 30.48
C SER A 481 19.33 19.56 30.63
N TRP A 482 20.22 20.46 30.19
CA TRP A 482 19.94 21.90 30.16
C TRP A 482 18.72 22.24 29.29
N TYR A 483 18.58 21.65 28.10
CA TYR A 483 17.38 21.87 27.26
C TYR A 483 16.09 21.43 27.96
N TYR A 484 16.08 20.28 28.65
CA TYR A 484 14.92 19.84 29.43
C TYR A 484 14.59 20.77 30.60
N GLU A 485 15.60 21.25 31.33
CA GLU A 485 15.42 22.20 32.43
C GLU A 485 14.80 23.52 31.96
N VAL A 486 15.28 24.08 30.84
CA VAL A 486 14.74 25.32 30.27
C VAL A 486 13.30 25.12 29.80
N LEU A 487 13.00 24.01 29.12
CA LEU A 487 11.65 23.68 28.66
C LEU A 487 10.64 23.42 29.79
N ALA A 488 11.10 22.92 30.93
CA ALA A 488 10.26 22.70 32.11
C ALA A 488 9.86 24.01 32.80
N GLN A 489 10.69 25.05 32.68
CA GLN A 489 10.49 26.34 33.35
C GLN A 489 9.74 27.37 32.49
N ASN A 490 9.60 27.13 31.19
CA ASN A 490 9.04 28.10 30.25
C ASN A 490 7.95 27.48 29.36
N ASP A 491 6.69 27.86 29.60
CA ASP A 491 5.55 27.40 28.81
C ASP A 491 5.57 27.95 27.35
N ASN A 492 6.34 29.01 27.07
CA ASN A 492 6.55 29.58 25.73
C ASN A 492 8.04 29.89 25.49
N PRO A 493 8.84 28.89 25.08
CA PRO A 493 10.26 29.09 24.83
C PRO A 493 10.54 30.09 23.70
N GLU A 494 11.66 30.80 23.82
CA GLU A 494 12.13 31.75 22.79
C GLU A 494 12.63 31.01 21.53
N GLU A 495 12.50 31.64 20.35
CA GLU A 495 12.96 31.09 19.06
C GLU A 495 14.46 30.73 19.05
N GLU A 496 15.25 31.42 19.88
CA GLU A 496 16.68 31.17 20.07
C GLU A 496 16.94 29.77 20.65
N LEU A 497 16.10 29.28 21.57
CA LEU A 497 16.23 27.93 22.12
C LEU A 497 16.08 26.87 21.03
N TYR A 498 15.10 27.01 20.14
CA TYR A 498 14.90 26.08 19.03
C TYR A 498 16.07 26.11 18.04
N THR A 499 16.67 27.28 17.84
CA THR A 499 17.86 27.44 17.01
C THR A 499 19.07 26.71 17.62
N GLU A 500 19.26 26.78 18.93
CA GLU A 500 20.33 26.03 19.62
C GLU A 500 20.08 24.51 19.58
N ILE A 501 18.83 24.06 19.80
CA ILE A 501 18.47 22.64 19.67
C ILE A 501 18.70 22.12 18.24
N GLU A 502 18.41 22.94 17.21
CA GLU A 502 18.71 22.61 15.82
C GLU A 502 20.22 22.44 15.60
N LYS A 503 21.05 23.40 16.04
CA LYS A 503 22.52 23.33 15.93
C LYS A 503 23.07 22.12 16.67
N TYR A 504 22.57 21.84 17.86
CA TYR A 504 22.95 20.67 18.64
C TYR A 504 22.64 19.38 17.87
N THR A 505 21.41 19.24 17.36
CA THR A 505 20.97 18.09 16.56
C THR A 505 21.85 17.91 15.32
N GLN A 506 22.10 19.00 14.59
CA GLN A 506 22.99 19.00 13.42
C GLN A 506 24.39 18.51 13.79
N SER A 507 24.97 19.05 14.88
CA SER A 507 26.31 18.67 15.33
C SER A 507 26.42 17.18 15.66
N VAL A 508 25.42 16.61 16.35
CA VAL A 508 25.39 15.19 16.70
C VAL A 508 25.31 14.34 15.44
N PHE A 509 24.42 14.69 14.50
CA PHE A 509 24.19 13.88 13.30
C PHE A 509 25.38 13.95 12.34
N GLU A 510 25.99 15.12 12.15
CA GLU A 510 27.17 15.30 11.30
C GLU A 510 28.39 14.52 11.78
N LEU A 511 28.55 14.36 13.11
CA LEU A 511 29.57 13.48 13.68
C LEU A 511 29.35 12.02 13.27
N LEU A 512 28.10 11.57 13.23
CA LEU A 512 27.71 10.19 12.93
C LEU A 512 27.67 9.85 11.44
N LEU A 513 27.52 10.84 10.55
CA LEU A 513 27.41 10.61 9.10
C LEU A 513 28.69 10.02 8.50
N LYS A 514 28.59 8.84 7.87
CA LYS A 514 29.64 8.24 7.03
C LYS A 514 29.88 9.05 5.76
N ASN A 515 28.79 9.44 5.09
CA ASN A 515 28.83 10.24 3.87
C ASN A 515 28.79 11.74 4.21
N LYS A 516 29.96 12.39 4.17
CA LYS A 516 30.10 13.82 4.49
C LYS A 516 29.50 14.78 3.46
N LYS A 517 28.91 14.28 2.36
CA LYS A 517 28.10 15.08 1.42
C LYS A 517 26.64 15.26 1.87
N MET A 518 26.21 14.56 2.92
CA MET A 518 24.87 14.74 3.49
C MET A 518 24.84 15.95 4.42
N THR A 519 23.70 16.63 4.43
CA THR A 519 23.42 17.82 5.26
C THR A 519 22.24 17.55 6.16
N VAL A 520 22.23 18.16 7.34
CA VAL A 520 21.17 18.00 8.35
C VAL A 520 20.52 19.36 8.57
N SER A 521 19.19 19.39 8.70
CA SER A 521 18.44 20.61 9.03
C SER A 521 17.19 20.27 9.83
N CYS A 522 16.73 21.21 10.65
CA CYS A 522 15.47 21.09 11.37
C CYS A 522 14.47 22.13 10.85
N LYS A 523 13.17 21.84 10.95
CA LYS A 523 12.11 22.75 10.52
C LYS A 523 10.95 22.71 11.50
N ASN A 524 10.36 23.89 11.75
CA ASN A 524 9.15 24.06 12.55
C ASN A 524 9.26 23.43 13.95
N LEU A 525 10.42 23.58 14.61
CA LEU A 525 10.60 23.06 15.96
C LEU A 525 9.69 23.80 16.93
N LYS A 526 8.96 23.05 17.76
CA LYS A 526 8.06 23.55 18.80
C LYS A 526 8.00 22.60 19.98
N SER A 527 7.94 23.13 21.18
CA SER A 527 7.75 22.33 22.39
C SER A 527 6.27 21.96 22.59
N SER A 528 6.02 20.78 23.14
CA SER A 528 4.71 20.38 23.66
C SER A 528 4.88 19.39 24.80
N ARG A 529 3.88 19.28 25.67
CA ARG A 529 3.86 18.24 26.70
C ARG A 529 3.59 16.86 26.09
N ARG A 530 4.38 15.88 26.52
CA ARG A 530 4.16 14.45 26.31
C ARG A 530 3.05 13.95 27.22
N LEU A 531 2.62 12.70 26.99
CA LEU A 531 1.58 12.04 27.80
C LEU A 531 1.99 11.81 29.26
N ASP A 532 3.30 11.71 29.53
CA ASP A 532 3.88 11.58 30.87
C ASP A 532 3.95 12.92 31.63
N GLY A 533 3.60 14.04 30.98
CA GLY A 533 3.67 15.39 31.55
C GLY A 533 4.97 16.13 31.25
N THR A 534 6.00 15.48 30.71
CA THR A 534 7.29 16.09 30.38
C THR A 534 7.20 16.88 29.08
N THR A 535 7.83 18.06 29.01
CA THR A 535 7.92 18.84 27.77
C THR A 535 9.05 18.32 26.89
N ASP A 536 8.76 18.07 25.60
CA ASP A 536 9.75 17.69 24.59
C ASP A 536 9.55 18.53 23.31
N VAL A 537 10.44 18.38 22.33
CA VAL A 537 10.45 19.15 21.09
C VAL A 537 9.96 18.31 19.91
N TYR A 538 9.11 18.92 19.10
CA TYR A 538 8.45 18.35 17.93
C TYR A 538 8.74 19.21 16.70
N GLY A 539 8.63 18.63 15.51
CA GLY A 539 8.98 19.31 14.27
C GLY A 539 9.48 18.32 13.23
N THR A 540 10.28 18.79 12.28
CA THR A 540 10.81 17.92 11.22
C THR A 540 12.34 17.96 11.21
N VAL A 541 12.97 16.79 11.22
CA VAL A 541 14.41 16.64 11.01
C VAL A 541 14.65 16.08 9.62
N CYS A 542 15.50 16.72 8.83
CA CYS A 542 15.81 16.32 7.45
C CYS A 542 17.29 15.95 7.31
N ILE A 543 17.57 14.81 6.65
CA ILE A 543 18.90 14.47 6.16
C ILE A 543 18.85 14.45 4.63
N VAL A 544 19.62 15.33 4.00
CA VAL A 544 19.60 15.52 2.55
C VAL A 544 21.00 15.33 1.96
N TYR A 545 21.11 14.40 1.01
CA TYR A 545 22.24 14.32 0.10
C TYR A 545 22.01 15.28 -1.07
N ASN A 546 22.98 16.18 -1.30
CA ASN A 546 22.97 17.09 -2.43
C ASN A 546 24.31 17.02 -3.17
N ASP A 547 24.25 16.83 -4.48
CA ASP A 547 25.36 16.97 -5.43
C ASP A 547 24.84 17.64 -6.71
N ALA A 548 25.72 18.09 -7.60
CA ALA A 548 25.37 18.81 -8.82
C ALA A 548 24.38 18.05 -9.74
N LYS A 549 24.28 16.72 -9.60
CA LYS A 549 23.44 15.84 -10.44
C LYS A 549 22.29 15.18 -9.68
N MET A 550 22.29 15.21 -8.35
CA MET A 550 21.35 14.46 -7.52
C MET A 550 21.04 15.15 -6.20
N SER A 551 19.75 15.24 -5.88
CA SER A 551 19.21 15.59 -4.57
C SER A 551 18.28 14.48 -4.11
N ASN A 552 18.52 13.95 -2.91
CA ASN A 552 17.68 12.94 -2.28
C ASN A 552 17.82 13.06 -0.76
N GLY A 553 16.81 12.66 0.01
CA GLY A 553 16.87 12.74 1.45
C GLY A 553 15.69 12.07 2.13
N ILE A 554 15.76 11.99 3.45
CA ILE A 554 14.63 11.63 4.30
C ILE A 554 14.25 12.81 5.19
N SER A 555 13.01 12.80 5.64
CA SER A 555 12.54 13.62 6.74
C SER A 555 11.82 12.78 7.78
N ILE A 556 12.05 13.09 9.04
CA ILE A 556 11.32 12.51 10.16
C ILE A 556 10.43 13.60 10.75
N CYS A 557 9.12 13.39 10.65
CA CYS A 557 8.13 14.24 11.25
C CYS A 557 7.82 13.74 12.66
N LEU A 558 8.17 14.54 13.66
CA LEU A 558 7.94 14.26 15.08
C LEU A 558 6.71 15.04 15.52
N THR A 559 5.71 14.33 16.05
CA THR A 559 4.52 14.92 16.65
C THR A 559 4.24 14.27 18.02
N PRO A 560 3.43 14.89 18.89
CA PRO A 560 3.02 14.26 20.15
C PRO A 560 2.33 12.90 19.97
N ARG A 561 1.88 12.56 18.75
CA ARG A 561 1.18 11.32 18.42
C ARG A 561 2.12 10.20 17.96
N GLY A 562 3.35 10.52 17.60
CA GLY A 562 4.30 9.56 17.04
C GLY A 562 5.27 10.21 16.04
N ALA A 563 6.13 9.37 15.49
CA ALA A 563 7.10 9.73 14.47
C ALA A 563 6.71 9.12 13.11
N GLU A 564 6.95 9.86 12.03
CA GLU A 564 6.74 9.38 10.66
C GLU A 564 7.99 9.62 9.82
N LEU A 565 8.46 8.57 9.14
CA LEU A 565 9.57 8.63 8.20
C LEU A 565 9.04 8.85 6.78
N GLN A 566 9.59 9.85 6.08
CA GLN A 566 9.19 10.19 4.72
C GLN A 566 10.40 10.34 3.81
N LEU A 567 10.24 9.93 2.54
CA LEU A 567 11.24 10.15 1.51
C LEU A 567 11.02 11.52 0.89
N LEU A 568 12.06 12.35 0.84
CA LEU A 568 12.01 13.64 0.17
C LEU A 568 12.02 13.47 -1.35
N PRO A 569 11.50 14.45 -2.12
CA PRO A 569 11.47 14.34 -3.57
C PRO A 569 12.86 14.13 -4.17
N VAL A 570 13.03 13.03 -4.90
CA VAL A 570 14.28 12.71 -5.58
C VAL A 570 14.39 13.54 -6.86
N GLN A 571 15.48 14.29 -7.00
CA GLN A 571 15.92 14.85 -8.27
C GLN A 571 17.20 14.14 -8.67
N ASN A 572 17.22 13.43 -9.80
CA ASN A 572 18.42 12.71 -10.22
C ASN A 572 18.51 12.64 -11.74
N GLN A 573 19.55 13.24 -12.33
CA GLN A 573 19.77 13.20 -13.78
C GLN A 573 20.07 11.78 -14.30
N ALA A 574 20.66 10.91 -13.48
CA ALA A 574 20.93 9.51 -13.84
C ALA A 574 19.64 8.67 -13.95
N VAL A 575 18.55 9.09 -13.29
CA VAL A 575 17.23 8.42 -13.41
C VAL A 575 16.72 8.48 -14.85
N CYS A 576 16.98 9.58 -15.58
CA CYS A 576 16.55 9.70 -16.97
C CYS A 576 17.24 8.66 -17.88
N SER A 577 18.56 8.48 -17.77
CA SER A 577 19.29 7.47 -18.56
C SER A 577 18.92 6.04 -18.16
N SER A 578 18.77 5.78 -16.86
CA SER A 578 18.34 4.47 -16.33
C SER A 578 16.92 4.09 -16.77
N SER A 579 16.04 5.07 -16.98
CA SER A 579 14.66 4.79 -17.40
C SER A 579 14.53 4.24 -18.82
N ALA A 580 15.39 4.68 -19.74
CA ALA A 580 15.36 4.22 -21.13
C ALA A 580 15.80 2.75 -21.24
N SER A 581 16.87 2.37 -20.52
CA SER A 581 17.35 0.99 -20.51
C SER A 581 16.36 0.04 -19.84
N LEU A 582 15.72 0.47 -18.74
CA LEU A 582 14.67 -0.32 -18.08
C LEU A 582 13.43 -0.49 -18.96
N LEU A 583 13.06 0.53 -19.74
CA LEU A 583 11.93 0.45 -20.67
C LEU A 583 12.22 -0.52 -21.83
N GLU A 584 13.44 -0.53 -22.35
CA GLU A 584 13.88 -1.50 -23.36
C GLU A 584 13.88 -2.93 -22.78
N LEU A 585 14.43 -3.09 -21.58
CA LEU A 585 14.43 -4.36 -20.86
C LEU A 585 13.01 -4.89 -20.66
N LYS A 586 12.09 -4.03 -20.21
CA LYS A 586 10.67 -4.35 -20.08
C LYS A 586 10.08 -4.86 -21.40
N ARG A 587 10.26 -4.12 -22.50
CA ARG A 587 9.70 -4.48 -23.83
C ARG A 587 10.17 -5.84 -24.33
N MET A 588 11.43 -6.20 -24.08
CA MET A 588 11.96 -7.51 -24.48
C MET A 588 11.16 -8.66 -23.87
N TYR A 589 10.79 -8.55 -22.59
CA TYR A 589 10.02 -9.58 -21.88
C TYR A 589 8.51 -9.51 -22.14
N GLU A 590 7.95 -8.34 -22.45
CA GLU A 590 6.54 -8.23 -22.91
C GLU A 590 6.32 -8.96 -24.24
N CYS A 591 7.30 -8.91 -25.14
CA CYS A 591 7.21 -9.54 -26.47
C CYS A 591 7.50 -11.05 -26.49
N GLU A 592 7.97 -11.63 -25.39
CA GLU A 592 8.33 -13.07 -25.32
C GLU A 592 7.12 -14.00 -25.43
N GLY A 593 5.93 -13.55 -25.01
CA GLY A 593 4.70 -14.34 -25.08
C GLY A 593 4.59 -15.45 -24.02
N SER A 594 5.37 -15.36 -22.93
CA SER A 594 5.32 -16.28 -21.79
C SER A 594 4.80 -15.58 -20.53
N PHE A 595 4.16 -16.35 -19.63
CA PHE A 595 3.69 -15.80 -18.36
C PHE A 595 4.84 -15.26 -17.49
N MET A 596 6.00 -15.92 -17.51
CA MET A 596 7.20 -15.46 -16.82
C MET A 596 7.76 -14.16 -17.42
N GLY A 597 7.74 -14.02 -18.75
CA GLY A 597 8.09 -12.78 -19.43
C GLY A 597 7.18 -11.63 -18.99
N LEU A 598 5.86 -11.84 -19.00
CA LEU A 598 4.89 -10.83 -18.56
C LEU A 598 5.06 -10.44 -17.08
N LEU A 599 5.27 -11.41 -16.18
CA LEU A 599 5.56 -11.12 -14.77
C LEU A 599 6.86 -10.32 -14.59
N THR A 600 7.91 -10.69 -15.31
CA THR A 600 9.22 -10.01 -15.26
C THR A 600 9.10 -8.58 -15.78
N ALA A 601 8.43 -8.38 -16.92
CA ALA A 601 8.16 -7.06 -17.48
C ALA A 601 7.37 -6.17 -16.51
N GLN A 602 6.35 -6.73 -15.86
CA GLN A 602 5.53 -6.00 -14.90
C GLN A 602 6.33 -5.60 -13.65
N HIS A 603 7.19 -6.48 -13.15
CA HIS A 603 8.10 -6.17 -12.04
C HIS A 603 9.06 -5.02 -12.40
N ILE A 604 9.65 -5.08 -13.61
CA ILE A 604 10.51 -4.00 -14.11
C ILE A 604 9.76 -2.68 -14.23
N ASP A 605 8.53 -2.71 -14.76
CA ASP A 605 7.67 -1.53 -14.89
C ASP A 605 7.36 -0.90 -13.52
N ALA A 606 6.97 -1.71 -12.54
CA ALA A 606 6.68 -1.25 -11.18
C ALA A 606 7.89 -0.55 -10.54
N ARG A 607 9.08 -1.14 -10.64
CA ARG A 607 10.32 -0.54 -10.11
C ARG A 607 10.74 0.72 -10.87
N THR A 608 10.60 0.72 -12.19
CA THR A 608 10.88 1.92 -13.01
C THR A 608 9.98 3.08 -12.60
N LYS A 609 8.68 2.81 -12.39
CA LYS A 609 7.70 3.79 -11.92
C LYS A 609 8.01 4.29 -10.51
N ALA A 610 8.37 3.39 -9.58
CA ALA A 610 8.71 3.76 -8.20
C ALA A 610 9.88 4.77 -8.12
N ILE A 611 10.85 4.66 -9.01
CA ILE A 611 12.01 5.56 -9.07
C ILE A 611 11.66 6.90 -9.73
N TYR A 612 10.80 6.87 -10.76
CA TYR A 612 10.44 8.07 -11.52
C TYR A 612 9.43 8.95 -10.78
N PHE A 613 8.44 8.32 -10.15
CA PHE A 613 7.43 9.03 -9.38
C PHE A 613 7.97 9.34 -7.99
N SER A 614 8.51 10.56 -7.82
CA SER A 614 8.86 11.10 -6.48
C SER A 614 7.71 10.88 -5.49
N SER A 615 8.02 10.77 -4.19
CA SER A 615 7.06 10.66 -3.08
C SER A 615 5.89 11.66 -3.15
N SER A 616 6.06 12.78 -3.86
CA SER A 616 5.02 13.80 -4.11
C SER A 616 3.90 13.37 -5.08
N LYS A 617 4.12 12.46 -6.05
CA LYS A 617 3.15 12.06 -7.10
C LYS A 617 2.90 10.55 -7.07
N VAL A 618 2.11 10.09 -6.11
CA VAL A 618 1.68 8.68 -6.07
C VAL A 618 0.70 8.41 -7.21
N ALA A 619 1.12 7.60 -8.18
CA ALA A 619 0.33 7.25 -9.37
C ALA A 619 -0.57 6.04 -9.08
N ILE A 620 -1.89 6.26 -9.10
CA ILE A 620 -2.90 5.19 -9.07
C ILE A 620 -3.22 4.71 -10.49
N PRO A 621 -3.75 3.50 -10.69
CA PRO A 621 -4.05 2.94 -12.01
C PRO A 621 -5.36 3.52 -12.58
N LYS A 622 -5.35 4.80 -12.98
CA LYS A 622 -6.55 5.51 -13.47
C LYS A 622 -7.18 4.84 -14.70
N ASP A 623 -6.38 4.38 -15.65
CA ASP A 623 -6.90 3.73 -16.87
C ASP A 623 -7.62 2.41 -16.53
N ALA A 624 -7.07 1.59 -15.64
CA ALA A 624 -7.72 0.37 -15.15
C ALA A 624 -9.07 0.66 -14.47
N ILE A 625 -9.15 1.74 -13.68
CA ILE A 625 -10.39 2.14 -12.99
C ILE A 625 -11.42 2.67 -14.00
N ARG A 626 -10.98 3.40 -15.02
CA ARG A 626 -11.84 3.83 -16.12
C ARG A 626 -12.43 2.63 -16.86
N GLU A 627 -11.61 1.64 -17.21
CA GLU A 627 -12.05 0.41 -17.89
C GLU A 627 -13.02 -0.39 -17.03
N LEU A 628 -12.73 -0.56 -15.75
CA LEU A 628 -13.65 -1.17 -14.78
C LEU A 628 -15.01 -0.47 -14.76
N SER A 629 -15.04 0.87 -14.82
CA SER A 629 -16.29 1.62 -14.80
C SER A 629 -17.20 1.40 -16.02
N LEU A 630 -16.67 0.85 -17.12
CA LEU A 630 -17.40 0.47 -18.33
C LEU A 630 -18.07 -0.91 -18.19
N ASN A 631 -17.59 -1.76 -17.27
CA ASN A 631 -18.02 -3.13 -17.06
C ASN A 631 -18.53 -3.34 -15.62
N ASP A 632 -19.29 -2.39 -15.09
CA ASP A 632 -19.85 -2.42 -13.72
C ASP A 632 -18.85 -2.80 -12.62
N PHE A 633 -17.60 -2.37 -12.81
CA PHE A 633 -16.46 -2.61 -11.93
C PHE A 633 -16.13 -4.09 -11.74
N GLN A 634 -16.22 -4.90 -12.80
CA GLN A 634 -15.76 -6.29 -12.81
C GLN A 634 -14.85 -6.59 -14.02
N PRO A 635 -13.80 -7.42 -13.87
CA PRO A 635 -13.29 -8.02 -12.63
C PRO A 635 -12.36 -7.07 -11.86
N MET A 636 -12.56 -6.93 -10.54
CA MET A 636 -11.73 -6.04 -9.69
C MET A 636 -10.24 -6.44 -9.62
N ASN A 637 -9.88 -7.67 -10.03
CA ASN A 637 -8.49 -8.14 -10.08
C ASN A 637 -7.58 -7.23 -10.94
N ARG A 638 -8.14 -6.55 -11.96
CA ARG A 638 -7.42 -5.58 -12.82
C ARG A 638 -6.71 -4.47 -12.02
N VAL A 639 -7.23 -4.12 -10.83
CA VAL A 639 -6.61 -3.16 -9.91
C VAL A 639 -5.68 -3.84 -8.88
N LEU A 640 -5.98 -5.08 -8.48
CA LEU A 640 -5.19 -5.82 -7.49
C LEU A 640 -3.78 -6.20 -7.98
N ILE A 641 -3.56 -6.26 -9.30
CA ILE A 641 -2.24 -6.53 -9.91
C ILE A 641 -1.39 -5.27 -10.17
N LYS A 642 -1.88 -4.07 -9.81
CA LYS A 642 -1.20 -2.79 -10.12
C LYS A 642 -0.24 -2.33 -9.01
N GLY A 643 0.35 -3.29 -8.29
CA GLY A 643 1.31 -3.08 -7.20
C GLY A 643 0.68 -3.12 -5.79
N LYS A 644 1.52 -3.32 -4.77
CA LYS A 644 1.11 -3.50 -3.36
C LYS A 644 0.34 -2.27 -2.84
N ILE A 645 -0.91 -2.47 -2.41
CA ILE A 645 -1.74 -1.43 -1.78
C ILE A 645 -1.37 -1.35 -0.29
N HIS A 646 -0.34 -0.58 0.02
CA HIS A 646 0.19 -0.45 1.38
C HIS A 646 0.15 1.00 1.88
N GLU A 647 0.75 1.94 1.13
CA GLU A 647 0.91 3.33 1.54
C GLU A 647 -0.41 4.10 1.72
N MET A 648 -0.48 4.91 2.78
CA MET A 648 -1.66 5.74 3.10
C MET A 648 -2.00 6.72 1.96
N LYS A 649 -0.98 7.32 1.33
CA LYS A 649 -1.18 8.25 0.22
C LYS A 649 -1.71 7.54 -1.04
N TYR A 650 -1.28 6.31 -1.29
CA TYR A 650 -1.83 5.48 -2.37
C TYR A 650 -3.29 5.11 -2.08
N LYS A 651 -3.57 4.59 -0.88
CA LYS A 651 -4.92 4.23 -0.41
C LYS A 651 -5.91 5.39 -0.54
N LYS A 652 -5.56 6.60 -0.06
CA LYS A 652 -6.47 7.76 -0.14
C LYS A 652 -6.76 8.18 -1.59
N ASN A 653 -5.75 8.26 -2.46
CA ASN A 653 -5.94 8.63 -3.86
C ASN A 653 -6.79 7.57 -4.59
N LEU A 654 -6.60 6.29 -4.26
CA LEU A 654 -7.38 5.19 -4.82
C LEU A 654 -8.85 5.30 -4.43
N ILE A 655 -9.15 5.52 -3.14
CA ILE A 655 -10.51 5.74 -2.65
C ILE A 655 -11.14 6.96 -3.34
N MET A 656 -10.46 8.10 -3.37
CA MET A 656 -10.96 9.33 -4.01
C MET A 656 -11.34 9.11 -5.48
N HIS A 657 -10.51 8.35 -6.21
CA HIS A 657 -10.78 8.09 -7.63
C HIS A 657 -11.93 7.11 -7.85
N PHE A 658 -12.01 6.02 -7.07
CA PHE A 658 -13.17 5.13 -7.13
C PHE A 658 -14.47 5.85 -6.76
N VAL A 659 -14.45 6.67 -5.70
CA VAL A 659 -15.61 7.48 -5.31
C VAL A 659 -16.01 8.40 -6.45
N ALA A 660 -15.06 9.07 -7.10
CA ALA A 660 -15.36 9.91 -8.26
C ALA A 660 -16.14 9.15 -9.33
N TYR A 661 -15.81 7.88 -9.62
CA TYR A 661 -16.52 7.05 -10.61
C TYR A 661 -17.87 6.51 -10.15
N THR A 662 -18.09 6.39 -8.83
CA THR A 662 -19.39 6.01 -8.25
C THR A 662 -20.27 7.21 -7.88
N ALA A 663 -19.73 8.43 -7.91
CA ALA A 663 -20.49 9.64 -7.63
C ALA A 663 -21.69 9.74 -8.57
N GLY A 664 -22.85 10.13 -8.01
CA GLY A 664 -24.12 10.21 -8.73
C GLY A 664 -24.76 8.86 -9.08
N ARG A 665 -24.18 7.72 -8.67
CA ARG A 665 -24.79 6.39 -8.84
C ARG A 665 -25.41 5.92 -7.52
N GLU A 666 -26.59 5.31 -7.59
CA GLU A 666 -27.19 4.65 -6.43
C GLU A 666 -26.51 3.29 -6.19
N ILE A 667 -25.50 3.28 -5.33
CA ILE A 667 -24.82 2.06 -4.88
C ILE A 667 -25.06 1.78 -3.39
N ASN A 668 -24.81 0.55 -2.96
CA ASN A 668 -24.96 0.09 -1.58
C ASN A 668 -23.75 -0.76 -1.14
N ALA A 669 -23.78 -1.34 0.06
CA ALA A 669 -22.71 -2.18 0.60
C ALA A 669 -22.38 -3.40 -0.26
N ALA A 670 -23.33 -3.90 -1.07
CA ALA A 670 -23.11 -5.03 -1.97
C ALA A 670 -22.39 -4.63 -3.26
N HIS A 671 -22.23 -3.35 -3.60
CA HIS A 671 -21.52 -2.96 -4.81
C HIS A 671 -20.00 -3.26 -4.70
N PRO A 672 -19.33 -3.80 -5.74
CA PRO A 672 -17.92 -4.21 -5.66
C PRO A 672 -16.98 -3.10 -5.18
N VAL A 673 -17.18 -1.87 -5.65
CA VAL A 673 -16.42 -0.69 -5.21
C VAL A 673 -16.65 -0.37 -3.73
N SER A 674 -17.88 -0.51 -3.22
CA SER A 674 -18.17 -0.29 -1.79
C SER A 674 -17.42 -1.29 -0.94
N ARG A 675 -17.42 -2.58 -1.31
CA ARG A 675 -16.71 -3.64 -0.59
C ARG A 675 -15.20 -3.43 -0.65
N PHE A 676 -14.65 -3.10 -1.82
CA PHE A 676 -13.24 -2.79 -2.00
C PHE A 676 -12.79 -1.62 -1.11
N ILE A 677 -13.51 -0.50 -1.12
CA ILE A 677 -13.21 0.65 -0.26
C ILE A 677 -13.39 0.29 1.22
N SER A 678 -14.47 -0.41 1.59
CA SER A 678 -14.70 -0.86 2.97
C SER A 678 -13.55 -1.72 3.49
N ASN A 679 -13.03 -2.61 2.66
CA ASN A 679 -11.90 -3.46 3.00
C ASN A 679 -10.61 -2.64 3.19
N ILE A 680 -10.34 -1.62 2.36
CA ILE A 680 -9.22 -0.69 2.58
C ILE A 680 -9.37 0.04 3.92
N LEU A 681 -10.57 0.58 4.19
CA LEU A 681 -10.89 1.28 5.44
C LEU A 681 -10.72 0.36 6.66
N GLY A 682 -11.14 -0.90 6.54
CA GLY A 682 -10.97 -1.93 7.57
C GLY A 682 -9.53 -2.30 7.90
N ARG A 683 -8.55 -1.86 7.08
CA ARG A 683 -7.10 -2.00 7.33
C ARG A 683 -6.40 -0.68 7.69
N CYS A 684 -7.17 0.34 8.07
CA CYS A 684 -6.63 1.64 8.50
C CYS A 684 -6.98 1.91 9.97
N GLU A 685 -6.16 2.72 10.63
CA GLU A 685 -6.35 3.16 12.02
C GLU A 685 -7.39 4.29 12.08
N LEU A 686 -8.66 3.93 11.83
CA LEU A 686 -9.77 4.88 11.76
C LEU A 686 -10.15 5.50 13.11
N ASP A 687 -9.62 5.03 14.23
CA ASP A 687 -9.69 5.70 15.53
C ASP A 687 -8.82 6.97 15.59
N ASN A 688 -7.85 7.11 14.68
CA ASN A 688 -7.04 8.31 14.53
C ASN A 688 -7.78 9.38 13.69
N HIS A 689 -8.02 10.56 14.27
CA HIS A 689 -8.74 11.62 13.56
C HIS A 689 -8.05 12.11 12.27
N ILE A 690 -6.71 12.05 12.17
CA ILE A 690 -5.99 12.50 10.97
C ILE A 690 -6.28 11.53 9.83
N VAL A 691 -6.29 10.23 10.13
CA VAL A 691 -6.67 9.17 9.19
C VAL A 691 -8.13 9.37 8.77
N GLN A 692 -9.03 9.68 9.72
CA GLN A 692 -10.43 10.01 9.41
C GLN A 692 -10.54 11.19 8.44
N LEU A 693 -9.91 12.33 8.76
CA LEU A 693 -9.89 13.55 7.93
C LEU A 693 -9.21 13.35 6.56
N THR A 694 -8.46 12.26 6.41
CA THR A 694 -7.77 11.90 5.16
C THR A 694 -8.60 10.96 4.28
N LEU A 695 -9.30 9.98 4.86
CA LEU A 695 -9.96 8.90 4.12
C LEU A 695 -11.48 9.03 4.02
N LEU A 696 -12.14 9.51 5.08
CA LEU A 696 -13.60 9.54 5.14
C LEU A 696 -14.28 10.68 4.34
N PRO A 697 -13.70 11.90 4.20
CA PRO A 697 -14.36 13.00 3.52
C PRO A 697 -14.77 12.70 2.08
N SER A 698 -13.94 11.98 1.33
CA SER A 698 -14.26 11.65 -0.06
C SER A 698 -15.53 10.81 -0.18
N LEU A 699 -15.84 9.99 0.82
CA LEU A 699 -17.00 9.09 0.80
C LEU A 699 -18.31 9.87 0.67
N LEU A 700 -18.40 11.08 1.22
CA LEU A 700 -19.60 11.94 1.15
C LEU A 700 -20.07 12.17 -0.29
N TYR A 701 -19.14 12.25 -1.23
CA TYR A 701 -19.42 12.58 -2.63
C TYR A 701 -20.03 11.42 -3.43
N ASN A 702 -20.10 10.21 -2.87
CA ASN A 702 -20.87 9.13 -3.49
C ASN A 702 -22.39 9.25 -3.25
N GLY A 703 -22.83 10.10 -2.31
CA GLY A 703 -24.25 10.26 -1.93
C GLY A 703 -24.84 9.13 -1.06
N SER A 704 -24.34 7.90 -1.19
CA SER A 704 -24.84 6.68 -0.52
C SER A 704 -23.93 6.13 0.59
N TYR A 705 -23.00 6.93 1.12
CA TYR A 705 -21.92 6.46 2.01
C TYR A 705 -22.41 5.66 3.22
N LYS A 706 -23.55 6.01 3.83
CA LYS A 706 -24.10 5.24 4.96
C LYS A 706 -24.54 3.82 4.57
N SER A 707 -25.17 3.67 3.41
CA SER A 707 -25.60 2.35 2.92
C SER A 707 -24.42 1.57 2.34
N CYS A 708 -23.37 2.25 1.87
CA CYS A 708 -22.14 1.63 1.39
C CYS A 708 -21.23 1.08 2.51
N TYR A 709 -21.16 1.76 3.65
CA TYR A 709 -20.15 1.49 4.69
C TYR A 709 -20.79 1.23 6.08
N PRO A 710 -21.55 0.14 6.25
CA PRO A 710 -22.28 -0.15 7.49
C PRO A 710 -21.39 -0.41 8.72
N ASN A 711 -20.11 -0.74 8.50
CA ASN A 711 -19.13 -0.92 9.57
C ASN A 711 -18.71 0.40 10.24
N ILE A 712 -19.04 1.54 9.63
CA ILE A 712 -18.76 2.87 10.17
C ILE A 712 -20.03 3.43 10.80
N LYS A 713 -20.16 3.26 12.12
CA LYS A 713 -21.34 3.62 12.90
C LYS A 713 -21.17 5.01 13.53
N ILE A 714 -21.17 6.03 12.68
CA ILE A 714 -21.07 7.44 13.10
C ILE A 714 -22.25 8.26 12.58
N SER A 715 -22.60 9.33 13.29
CA SER A 715 -23.75 10.16 12.92
C SER A 715 -23.54 10.93 11.61
N GLU A 716 -24.63 11.28 10.93
CA GLU A 716 -24.58 12.12 9.72
C GLU A 716 -23.93 13.48 9.97
N LYS A 717 -24.26 14.08 11.11
CA LYS A 717 -23.70 15.36 11.52
C LYS A 717 -22.18 15.28 11.62
N LEU A 718 -21.67 14.21 12.24
CA LEU A 718 -20.24 13.98 12.39
C LEU A 718 -19.56 13.72 11.04
N TYR A 719 -20.18 12.93 10.14
CA TYR A 719 -19.70 12.75 8.77
C TYR A 719 -19.54 14.07 8.02
N LYS A 720 -20.55 14.95 8.08
CA LYS A 720 -20.50 16.27 7.45
C LYS A 720 -19.44 17.18 8.11
N GLN A 721 -19.29 17.12 9.43
CA GLN A 721 -18.23 17.84 10.15
C GLN A 721 -16.83 17.39 9.71
N ILE A 722 -16.62 16.07 9.58
CA ILE A 722 -15.38 15.49 9.02
C ILE A 722 -15.14 16.02 7.61
N GLY A 723 -16.17 16.02 6.76
CA GLY A 723 -16.10 16.58 5.41
C GLY A 723 -15.74 18.06 5.37
N ALA A 724 -16.26 18.86 6.31
CA ALA A 724 -16.01 20.30 6.38
C ALA A 724 -14.59 20.65 6.87
N CYS A 725 -13.99 19.79 7.70
CA CYS A 725 -12.68 20.03 8.32
C CYS A 725 -11.49 19.47 7.51
N THR A 726 -11.74 18.79 6.38
CA THR A 726 -10.67 18.14 5.62
C THR A 726 -9.78 19.13 4.87
N VAL A 727 -8.50 18.79 4.74
CA VAL A 727 -7.54 19.47 3.86
C VAL A 727 -7.47 18.84 2.46
N GLU A 728 -8.24 17.77 2.23
CA GLU A 728 -8.17 16.97 1.01
C GLU A 728 -9.14 17.42 -0.09
N THR A 729 -10.00 18.42 0.16
CA THR A 729 -11.06 18.87 -0.75
C THR A 729 -10.55 19.14 -2.17
N LEU A 730 -9.44 19.87 -2.33
CA LEU A 730 -8.88 20.18 -3.65
C LEU A 730 -8.38 18.92 -4.37
N ARG A 731 -7.87 17.92 -3.63
CA ARG A 731 -7.44 16.64 -4.22
C ARG A 731 -8.63 15.80 -4.66
N ILE A 732 -9.68 15.75 -3.83
CA ILE A 732 -10.96 15.08 -4.17
C ILE A 732 -11.51 15.65 -5.47
N PHE A 733 -11.64 16.99 -5.58
CA PHE A 733 -12.09 17.63 -6.81
C PHE A 733 -11.14 17.39 -7.98
N GLY A 734 -9.83 17.27 -7.74
CA GLY A 734 -8.88 16.83 -8.75
C GLY A 734 -9.27 15.50 -9.40
N HIS A 735 -9.64 14.49 -8.59
CA HIS A 735 -10.09 13.19 -9.08
C HIS A 735 -11.48 13.23 -9.74
N VAL A 736 -12.40 14.05 -9.24
CA VAL A 736 -13.72 14.26 -9.85
C VAL A 736 -13.58 14.88 -11.25
N LEU A 737 -12.74 15.91 -11.38
CA LEU A 737 -12.51 16.63 -12.63
C LEU A 737 -11.77 15.77 -13.67
N ASP A 738 -11.03 14.75 -13.25
CA ASP A 738 -10.41 13.80 -14.18
C ASP A 738 -11.45 12.97 -14.95
N ARG A 739 -12.70 12.85 -14.45
CA ARG A 739 -13.81 12.25 -15.20
C ARG A 739 -14.27 13.10 -16.37
N ASN A 740 -14.02 14.41 -16.31
CA ASN A 740 -14.43 15.39 -17.32
C ASN A 740 -15.94 15.29 -17.68
N ASP A 741 -16.78 15.16 -16.65
CA ASP A 741 -18.24 15.02 -16.72
C ASP A 741 -18.91 16.11 -15.87
N ALA A 742 -19.63 17.03 -16.52
CA ALA A 742 -20.23 18.20 -15.88
C ALA A 742 -21.32 17.82 -14.86
N SER A 743 -22.07 16.75 -15.09
CA SER A 743 -23.15 16.30 -14.19
C SER A 743 -22.58 15.82 -12.85
N ILE A 744 -21.45 15.10 -12.91
CA ILE A 744 -20.76 14.57 -11.74
C ILE A 744 -20.08 15.69 -10.95
N VAL A 745 -19.43 16.63 -11.65
CA VAL A 745 -18.83 17.82 -11.03
C VAL A 745 -19.91 18.63 -10.31
N LEU A 746 -21.06 18.85 -10.95
CA LEU A 746 -22.20 19.55 -10.35
C LEU A 746 -22.71 18.84 -9.10
N SER A 747 -22.93 17.51 -9.16
CA SER A 747 -23.35 16.72 -8.00
C SER A 747 -22.36 16.82 -6.82
N CYS A 748 -21.06 16.78 -7.11
CA CYS A 748 -20.02 16.94 -6.08
C CYS A 748 -19.98 18.37 -5.53
N LEU A 749 -20.14 19.39 -6.36
CA LEU A 749 -20.24 20.79 -5.93
C LEU A 749 -21.46 21.01 -5.04
N THR A 750 -22.61 20.44 -5.39
CA THR A 750 -23.81 20.48 -4.55
C THR A 750 -23.53 19.90 -3.16
N THR A 751 -22.90 18.73 -3.10
CA THR A 751 -22.50 18.10 -1.83
C THR A 751 -21.58 19.01 -1.02
N PHE A 752 -20.57 19.61 -1.66
CA PHE A 752 -19.62 20.52 -1.01
C PHE A 752 -20.28 21.81 -0.49
N ILE A 753 -21.10 22.47 -1.31
CA ILE A 753 -21.79 23.74 -0.97
C ILE A 753 -22.71 23.55 0.24
N MET A 754 -23.34 22.38 0.37
CA MET A 754 -24.21 22.05 1.50
C MET A 754 -23.47 21.72 2.80
N LEU A 755 -22.13 21.58 2.79
CA LEU A 755 -21.36 21.40 4.02
C LEU A 755 -21.29 22.70 4.81
N GLU A 756 -21.41 22.59 6.13
CA GLU A 756 -21.34 23.73 7.05
C GLU A 756 -19.99 24.44 6.91
N LYS A 757 -20.01 25.78 6.81
CA LYS A 757 -18.81 26.63 6.68
C LYS A 757 -17.91 26.33 5.46
N SER A 758 -18.40 25.56 4.49
CA SER A 758 -17.65 25.24 3.24
C SER A 758 -17.22 26.49 2.47
N HIS A 759 -18.03 27.55 2.51
CA HIS A 759 -17.76 28.84 1.88
C HIS A 759 -16.42 29.46 2.32
N GLY A 760 -16.11 29.36 3.62
CA GLY A 760 -14.90 29.91 4.24
C GLY A 760 -13.72 28.95 4.28
N SER A 761 -13.83 27.77 3.66
CA SER A 761 -12.73 26.80 3.65
C SER A 761 -11.54 27.33 2.86
N PRO A 762 -10.30 27.25 3.39
CA PRO A 762 -9.09 27.57 2.62
C PRO A 762 -8.85 26.60 1.45
N HIS A 763 -9.59 25.48 1.42
CA HIS A 763 -9.53 24.46 0.38
C HIS A 763 -10.78 24.45 -0.50
N ASN A 764 -11.45 25.60 -0.64
CA ASN A 764 -12.64 25.75 -1.47
C ASN A 764 -12.29 25.67 -2.98
N PRO A 765 -12.85 24.70 -3.73
CA PRO A 765 -12.53 24.49 -5.13
C PRO A 765 -13.05 25.61 -6.05
N LEU A 766 -14.06 26.38 -5.61
CA LEU A 766 -14.65 27.49 -6.39
C LEU A 766 -13.87 28.81 -6.23
N THR A 767 -13.04 28.96 -5.21
CA THR A 767 -12.18 30.15 -5.00
C THR A 767 -10.71 29.87 -5.30
N THR A 768 -10.29 28.61 -5.38
CA THR A 768 -8.93 28.23 -5.75
C THR A 768 -8.71 28.37 -7.26
N ALA A 769 -7.93 29.36 -7.70
CA ALA A 769 -7.80 29.76 -9.12
C ALA A 769 -7.47 28.63 -10.12
N TYR A 770 -6.64 27.64 -9.75
CA TYR A 770 -6.36 26.49 -10.62
C TYR A 770 -7.56 25.53 -10.71
N MET A 771 -8.23 25.25 -9.60
CA MET A 771 -9.39 24.35 -9.57
C MET A 771 -10.61 24.99 -10.22
N GLN A 772 -10.85 26.26 -9.96
CA GLN A 772 -11.96 27.02 -10.56
C GLN A 772 -11.89 26.99 -12.09
N ARG A 773 -10.69 27.18 -12.68
CA ARG A 773 -10.49 27.06 -14.12
C ARG A 773 -10.88 25.69 -14.66
N ARG A 774 -10.41 24.60 -14.02
CA ARG A 774 -10.76 23.23 -14.42
C ARG A 774 -12.26 22.95 -14.27
N ILE A 775 -12.91 23.52 -13.26
CA ILE A 775 -14.36 23.41 -13.06
C ILE A 775 -15.08 24.08 -14.22
N PHE A 776 -14.77 25.33 -14.55
CA PHE A 776 -15.37 26.02 -15.71
C PHE A 776 -15.08 25.30 -17.01
N ASP A 777 -13.88 24.73 -17.18
CA ASP A 777 -13.55 23.93 -18.35
C ASP A 777 -14.51 22.76 -18.55
N CYS A 778 -14.90 22.12 -17.43
CA CYS A 778 -15.81 20.99 -17.42
C CYS A 778 -17.29 21.42 -17.54
N LEU A 779 -17.72 22.42 -16.77
CA LEU A 779 -19.11 22.88 -16.77
C LEU A 779 -19.52 23.52 -18.12
N PHE A 780 -18.58 24.17 -18.83
CA PHE A 780 -18.85 24.80 -20.13
C PHE A 780 -18.57 23.90 -21.33
N LYS A 781 -18.30 22.60 -21.14
CA LYS A 781 -17.88 21.68 -22.20
C LYS A 781 -18.86 21.62 -23.38
N GLU A 782 -20.15 21.81 -23.12
CA GLU A 782 -21.23 21.82 -24.12
C GLU A 782 -21.60 23.23 -24.60
N ASN A 783 -20.78 24.24 -24.30
CA ASN A 783 -21.07 25.65 -24.54
C ASN A 783 -22.38 26.14 -23.90
N SER A 784 -22.81 25.47 -22.82
CA SER A 784 -24.00 25.78 -22.04
C SER A 784 -23.65 26.51 -20.74
N THR A 785 -24.59 27.28 -20.22
CA THR A 785 -24.51 27.93 -18.90
C THR A 785 -25.36 27.23 -17.83
N GLU A 786 -26.07 26.16 -18.20
CA GLU A 786 -27.03 25.50 -17.32
C GLU A 786 -26.41 25.00 -16.01
N GLN A 787 -25.28 24.28 -16.07
CA GLN A 787 -24.67 23.74 -14.86
C GLN A 787 -24.09 24.84 -13.96
N ILE A 788 -23.51 25.91 -14.53
CA ILE A 788 -23.02 27.02 -13.70
C ILE A 788 -24.16 27.79 -13.05
N ASP A 789 -25.30 27.91 -13.72
CA ASP A 789 -26.49 28.56 -13.16
C ASP A 789 -27.00 27.80 -11.94
N GLN A 790 -26.98 26.47 -11.99
CA GLN A 790 -27.32 25.63 -10.84
C GLN A 790 -26.33 25.82 -9.69
N VAL A 791 -25.02 25.88 -9.97
CA VAL A 791 -24.01 26.18 -8.93
C VAL A 791 -24.25 27.56 -8.31
N ILE A 792 -24.52 28.58 -9.12
CA ILE A 792 -24.82 29.93 -8.64
C ILE A 792 -26.04 29.91 -7.72
N SER A 793 -27.14 29.30 -8.14
CA SER A 793 -28.36 29.19 -7.33
C SER A 793 -28.13 28.45 -6.01
N LEU A 794 -27.29 27.40 -6.01
CA LEU A 794 -26.90 26.69 -4.79
C LEU A 794 -26.10 27.58 -3.85
N THR A 795 -25.16 28.38 -4.37
CA THR A 795 -24.38 29.31 -3.54
C THR A 795 -25.25 30.44 -2.97
N GLU A 796 -26.22 30.96 -3.74
CA GLU A 796 -27.19 31.95 -3.25
C GLU A 796 -28.01 31.38 -2.08
N LYS A 797 -28.40 30.11 -2.17
CA LYS A 797 -29.20 29.44 -1.14
C LYS A 797 -28.42 29.10 0.13
N TYR A 798 -27.22 28.54 0.00
CA TYR A 798 -26.49 27.95 1.14
C TYR A 798 -25.32 28.80 1.64
N TRP A 799 -24.81 29.73 0.83
CA TRP A 799 -23.69 30.61 1.18
C TRP A 799 -24.13 32.07 1.30
N TYR A 800 -25.36 32.31 1.80
CA TYR A 800 -25.93 33.65 1.99
C TYR A 800 -25.07 34.59 2.87
N GLN A 801 -24.16 34.03 3.69
CA GLN A 801 -23.19 34.80 4.50
C GLN A 801 -22.06 35.42 3.66
N MET A 802 -21.88 35.00 2.40
CA MET A 802 -20.90 35.55 1.46
C MET A 802 -21.61 36.20 0.27
N GLU A 803 -22.15 37.41 0.50
CA GLU A 803 -23.02 38.16 -0.43
C GLU A 803 -22.41 38.38 -1.84
N GLY A 804 -21.08 38.30 -2.01
CA GLY A 804 -20.39 38.47 -3.30
C GLY A 804 -20.19 37.20 -4.15
N THR A 805 -20.42 36.00 -3.61
CA THR A 805 -20.06 34.75 -4.31
C THR A 805 -20.74 34.54 -5.66
N PRO A 806 -22.05 34.79 -5.81
CA PRO A 806 -22.74 34.67 -7.09
C PRO A 806 -22.14 35.59 -8.17
N GLY A 807 -21.87 36.84 -7.81
CA GLY A 807 -21.24 37.83 -8.70
C GLY A 807 -19.82 37.44 -9.09
N MET A 808 -19.03 36.95 -8.13
CA MET A 808 -17.71 36.36 -8.37
C MET A 808 -17.77 35.22 -9.40
N LEU A 809 -18.70 34.26 -9.23
CA LEU A 809 -18.84 33.13 -10.17
C LEU A 809 -19.23 33.59 -11.58
N ARG A 810 -20.16 34.54 -11.71
CA ARG A 810 -20.56 35.11 -13.00
C ARG A 810 -19.39 35.81 -13.71
N LEU A 811 -18.67 36.69 -13.00
CA LEU A 811 -17.53 37.40 -13.59
C LEU A 811 -16.37 36.47 -13.94
N MET A 812 -16.00 35.56 -13.04
CA MET A 812 -14.89 34.64 -13.28
C MET A 812 -15.23 33.64 -14.40
N GLY A 813 -16.48 33.19 -14.50
CA GLY A 813 -16.95 32.36 -15.61
C GLY A 813 -16.89 33.09 -16.95
N PHE A 814 -17.30 34.36 -17.00
CA PHE A 814 -17.19 35.21 -18.19
C PHE A 814 -15.73 35.42 -18.63
N ILE A 815 -14.84 35.78 -17.70
CA ILE A 815 -13.40 35.95 -17.96
C ILE A 815 -12.79 34.64 -18.48
N HIS A 816 -13.18 33.51 -17.91
CA HIS A 816 -12.73 32.20 -18.37
C HIS A 816 -13.17 31.94 -19.83
N ALA A 817 -14.43 32.18 -20.17
CA ALA A 817 -14.93 32.02 -21.55
C ALA A 817 -14.23 32.96 -22.56
N CYS A 818 -13.90 34.18 -22.15
CA CYS A 818 -13.13 35.13 -22.96
C CYS A 818 -11.67 34.68 -23.19
N THR A 819 -11.09 33.92 -22.27
CA THR A 819 -9.67 33.55 -22.34
C THR A 819 -9.44 32.17 -22.94
N LYS A 820 -10.45 31.31 -22.94
CA LYS A 820 -10.40 29.96 -23.50
C LYS A 820 -10.35 29.96 -25.03
N LYS A 821 -9.57 29.04 -25.60
CA LYS A 821 -9.47 28.82 -27.05
C LYS A 821 -9.91 27.39 -27.41
N PRO A 822 -10.64 27.19 -28.53
CA PRO A 822 -11.21 28.23 -29.41
C PRO A 822 -12.32 29.04 -28.71
N LEU A 823 -12.55 30.27 -29.18
CA LEU A 823 -13.58 31.15 -28.60
C LEU A 823 -14.97 30.66 -29.02
N CYS A 824 -15.89 30.62 -28.07
CA CYS A 824 -17.31 30.36 -28.33
C CYS A 824 -18.14 31.63 -28.11
N GLN A 825 -18.49 32.33 -29.20
CA GLN A 825 -19.23 33.58 -29.10
C GLN A 825 -20.60 33.41 -28.42
N MET A 826 -21.29 32.28 -28.64
CA MET A 826 -22.59 32.01 -28.02
C MET A 826 -22.50 31.93 -26.49
N LEU A 827 -21.52 31.17 -25.98
CA LEU A 827 -21.28 31.04 -24.54
C LEU A 827 -20.92 32.40 -23.92
N ILE A 828 -20.02 33.16 -24.57
CA ILE A 828 -19.59 34.48 -24.10
C ILE A 828 -20.80 35.44 -24.00
N LYS A 829 -21.66 35.47 -25.02
CA LYS A 829 -22.88 36.29 -25.01
C LYS A 829 -23.86 35.86 -23.90
N SER A 830 -24.04 34.56 -23.70
CA SER A 830 -24.90 34.03 -22.63
C SER A 830 -24.40 34.42 -21.23
N LEU A 831 -23.10 34.29 -20.98
CA LEU A 831 -22.49 34.68 -19.71
C LEU A 831 -22.53 36.20 -19.50
N TYR A 832 -22.25 36.99 -20.55
CA TYR A 832 -22.35 38.45 -20.50
C TYR A 832 -23.76 38.93 -20.13
N ALA A 833 -24.79 38.32 -20.72
CA ALA A 833 -26.18 38.68 -20.44
C ALA A 833 -26.53 38.55 -18.94
N LYS A 834 -25.90 37.60 -18.25
CA LYS A 834 -26.12 37.30 -16.83
C LYS A 834 -25.37 38.21 -15.85
N ILE A 835 -24.39 39.01 -16.29
CA ILE A 835 -23.66 39.92 -15.41
C ILE A 835 -24.59 41.03 -14.91
N HIS A 836 -24.62 41.30 -13.62
CA HIS A 836 -25.31 42.46 -13.04
C HIS A 836 -24.32 43.59 -12.74
N THR A 837 -24.77 44.84 -12.74
CA THR A 837 -23.91 46.00 -12.42
C THR A 837 -23.32 45.90 -11.01
N ASN A 838 -24.11 45.41 -10.04
CA ASN A 838 -23.64 45.13 -8.68
C ASN A 838 -22.56 44.03 -8.60
N ASP A 839 -22.40 43.21 -9.65
CA ASP A 839 -21.33 42.22 -9.67
C ASP A 839 -19.95 42.87 -9.86
N LEU A 840 -19.88 44.09 -10.41
CA LEU A 840 -18.67 44.81 -10.83
C LEU A 840 -17.84 45.37 -9.66
N THR A 841 -17.32 44.47 -8.83
CA THR A 841 -16.46 44.80 -7.67
C THR A 841 -15.10 44.12 -7.80
N TYR A 842 -14.04 44.78 -7.33
CA TYR A 842 -12.69 44.22 -7.41
C TYR A 842 -12.52 42.93 -6.59
N SER A 843 -13.26 42.78 -5.49
CA SER A 843 -13.30 41.55 -4.69
C SER A 843 -13.81 40.34 -5.49
N ASN A 844 -14.69 40.56 -6.47
CA ASN A 844 -15.21 39.47 -7.31
C ASN A 844 -14.22 38.98 -8.37
N ILE A 845 -13.12 39.71 -8.60
CA ILE A 845 -12.04 39.34 -9.52
C ILE A 845 -10.68 39.15 -8.83
N GLN A 846 -10.65 39.14 -7.49
CA GLN A 846 -9.42 39.02 -6.70
C GLN A 846 -8.63 37.72 -6.95
N TYR A 847 -9.30 36.69 -7.48
CA TYR A 847 -8.70 35.37 -7.76
C TYR A 847 -8.06 35.27 -9.15
N ILE A 848 -8.02 36.37 -9.91
CA ILE A 848 -7.29 36.43 -11.17
C ILE A 848 -5.79 36.41 -10.89
N THR A 849 -5.08 35.52 -11.58
CA THR A 849 -3.64 35.32 -11.39
C THR A 849 -2.80 35.80 -12.58
N ASN A 850 -3.42 36.36 -13.62
CA ASN A 850 -2.72 36.74 -14.85
C ASN A 850 -3.36 37.94 -15.55
N LEU A 851 -2.62 39.04 -15.65
CA LEU A 851 -3.03 40.29 -16.33
C LEU A 851 -3.49 40.06 -17.79
N ASN A 852 -2.95 39.05 -18.48
CA ASN A 852 -3.37 38.75 -19.86
C ASN A 852 -4.84 38.30 -19.94
N GLN A 853 -5.40 37.74 -18.87
CA GLN A 853 -6.82 37.37 -18.82
C GLN A 853 -7.71 38.61 -18.93
N LEU A 854 -7.34 39.69 -18.22
CA LEU A 854 -8.04 40.96 -18.27
C LEU A 854 -7.88 41.63 -19.64
N LYS A 855 -6.66 41.66 -20.19
CA LYS A 855 -6.40 42.20 -21.54
C LYS A 855 -7.26 41.53 -22.60
N GLN A 856 -7.31 40.21 -22.61
CA GLN A 856 -8.11 39.44 -23.57
C GLN A 856 -9.61 39.70 -23.39
N THR A 857 -10.08 39.78 -22.14
CA THR A 857 -11.48 40.10 -21.82
C THR A 857 -11.86 41.48 -22.37
N VAL A 858 -11.02 42.49 -22.15
CA VAL A 858 -11.21 43.84 -22.72
C VAL A 858 -11.23 43.81 -24.25
N SER A 859 -10.29 43.10 -24.88
CA SER A 859 -10.27 42.96 -26.35
C SER A 859 -11.53 42.31 -26.91
N ILE A 860 -12.08 41.29 -26.23
CA ILE A 860 -13.32 40.62 -26.66
C ILE A 860 -14.54 41.51 -26.45
N LEU A 861 -14.61 42.27 -25.34
CA LEU A 861 -15.67 43.26 -25.14
C LEU A 861 -15.66 44.33 -26.24
N ILE A 862 -14.48 44.79 -26.67
CA ILE A 862 -14.34 45.71 -27.81
C ILE A 862 -14.80 45.05 -29.11
N ALA A 863 -14.41 43.79 -29.37
CA ALA A 863 -14.83 43.07 -30.57
C ALA A 863 -16.35 42.85 -30.61
N LEU A 864 -16.97 42.44 -29.49
CA LEU A 864 -18.42 42.27 -29.35
C LEU A 864 -19.17 43.58 -29.62
N ARG A 865 -18.61 44.72 -29.19
CA ARG A 865 -19.15 46.06 -29.49
C ARG A 865 -19.14 46.39 -30.98
N ILE A 866 -18.15 45.89 -31.72
CA ILE A 866 -17.96 46.18 -33.16
C ILE A 866 -18.79 45.22 -34.03
N GLU A 867 -18.79 43.92 -33.70
CA GLU A 867 -19.42 42.87 -34.51
C GLU A 867 -20.95 42.78 -34.33
N ASP A 868 -21.48 43.10 -33.15
CA ASP A 868 -22.88 42.82 -32.81
C ASP A 868 -23.64 44.10 -32.43
N LYS A 869 -24.27 44.75 -33.43
CA LYS A 869 -25.10 45.97 -33.26
C LYS A 869 -26.39 45.74 -32.44
N LEU A 870 -26.54 44.59 -31.77
CA LEU A 870 -27.76 44.08 -31.16
C LEU A 870 -27.66 43.78 -29.65
N LEU A 871 -26.54 44.05 -28.98
CA LEU A 871 -26.53 44.11 -27.51
C LEU A 871 -27.44 45.28 -27.08
N HIS A 872 -28.66 44.97 -26.62
CA HIS A 872 -29.73 45.94 -26.34
C HIS A 872 -29.43 46.97 -25.24
N ASP A 873 -28.27 46.87 -24.57
CA ASP A 873 -27.87 47.73 -23.44
C ASP A 873 -26.42 48.21 -23.61
N ILE A 874 -26.28 49.35 -24.29
CA ILE A 874 -24.99 50.02 -24.56
C ILE A 874 -24.38 50.56 -23.26
N GLU A 875 -25.20 50.96 -22.29
CA GLU A 875 -24.74 51.52 -21.01
C GLU A 875 -24.07 50.43 -20.16
N LYS A 876 -24.70 49.27 -20.02
CA LYS A 876 -24.11 48.10 -19.36
C LYS A 876 -22.79 47.68 -20.03
N LEU A 877 -22.73 47.71 -21.37
CA LEU A 877 -21.50 47.36 -22.09
C LEU A 877 -20.35 48.32 -21.79
N GLN A 878 -20.64 49.63 -21.73
CA GLN A 878 -19.65 50.64 -21.36
C GLN A 878 -19.19 50.47 -19.92
N GLU A 879 -20.10 50.21 -18.98
CA GLU A 879 -19.78 50.02 -17.56
C GLU A 879 -18.88 48.79 -17.34
N VAL A 880 -19.25 47.65 -17.92
CA VAL A 880 -18.46 46.41 -17.86
C VAL A 880 -17.07 46.61 -18.51
N GLN A 881 -17.02 47.29 -19.66
CA GLN A 881 -15.75 47.59 -20.33
C GLN A 881 -14.86 48.52 -19.50
N GLN A 882 -15.41 49.57 -18.90
CA GLN A 882 -14.68 50.49 -18.03
C GLN A 882 -14.14 49.78 -16.78
N PHE A 883 -14.96 48.93 -16.15
CA PHE A 883 -14.55 48.13 -15.01
C PHE A 883 -13.32 47.28 -15.31
N PHE A 884 -13.35 46.47 -16.39
CA PHE A 884 -12.22 45.61 -16.75
C PHE A 884 -10.99 46.40 -17.23
N THR A 885 -11.17 47.53 -17.90
CA THR A 885 -10.06 48.41 -18.30
C THR A 885 -9.36 48.99 -17.06
N LYS A 886 -10.14 49.46 -16.06
CA LYS A 886 -9.59 49.98 -14.81
C LYS A 886 -8.93 48.88 -13.96
N ALA A 887 -9.54 47.69 -13.90
CA ALA A 887 -8.94 46.51 -13.26
C ALA A 887 -7.59 46.15 -13.89
N GLN A 888 -7.50 46.17 -15.22
CA GLN A 888 -6.25 45.94 -15.93
C GLN A 888 -5.17 46.97 -15.57
N CYS A 889 -5.52 48.26 -15.47
CA CYS A 889 -4.58 49.30 -15.09
C CYS A 889 -4.06 49.12 -13.65
N LEU A 890 -4.94 48.83 -12.70
CA LEU A 890 -4.57 48.61 -11.29
C LEU A 890 -3.64 47.40 -11.13
N TYR A 891 -3.96 46.29 -11.78
CA TYR A 891 -3.15 45.07 -11.73
C TYR A 891 -1.80 45.21 -12.46
N ALA A 892 -1.64 46.21 -13.33
CA ALA A 892 -0.37 46.51 -13.98
C ALA A 892 0.51 47.47 -13.16
N SER A 893 -0.05 48.11 -12.12
CA SER A 893 0.66 49.03 -11.22
C SER A 893 1.12 48.41 -9.90
N GLU A 894 0.64 47.21 -9.58
CA GLU A 894 1.17 46.31 -8.54
C GLU A 894 2.22 45.38 -9.14
#